data_AF-A0A4Y8SGG7-F1
#
_entry.id   AF-A0A4Y8SGG7-F1
#
_cell.length_a   1.000
_cell.length_b   1.000
_cell.length_c   1.000
_cell.angle_alpha   90.00
_cell.angle_beta   90.00
_cell.angle_gamma   90.00
#
_symmetry.space_group_name_H-M   'P 1'
#
loop_
_entity.id
_entity.type
_entity.pdbx_description
1 polymer ?
#
loop_
_entity_poly.entity_id
_entity_poly.type
_entity_poly.pdbx_seq_one_letter_code
_entity_poly.pdbx_strand_id
1 'polypeptide(L)'
;MSFIADIKKRLPAVLWISCCIGFLLFFIGPINELLNKLVVKPLISAFTNSILNELVLLVLAVLAGAWLYLFGDKGYLRRIAIFTAFFYVLQLNQPLWNFAHMRLIPGTREWDLIVAALIIPAVLTFIPVRRIEIAGVNNNGFIEDLAIVSADEDSFNRKEVAREIAERIGRTANSKSFAIGILGEYGSGKTSFINLIKSYIDQKKSEIVDFNPWSTEGTPNIQKDFFDLLASRLYTLNPQVAGLVLEYSRKLSRVDSSAEKLVRQIGFAGRLFSIGNYTDDYERINQLLEKSGKKIIVTIDDLDRLYKDEVMEVMRLIRNTANFTNIFYLVAYERSYIQESIKSMNANVSSSYLDKIIQLEIPLPKRENEDLLRVLEKLLESFITSDHMEAYRSHILETGFRNQFNFAFETIFRQSRDVIKFINNFKIAYQFLGKEVMFESLFVLELLKFRFPLIYDRLFERRNDFIRDKPSRSSHEEYYELRTYLVEKEELPIIGRTLREEQQYTESEITLICGLLNNLFFKFNRSAKAKNAIIYPMFFERYFRYRLSNRDISEKLFQNAWQRGILGVKNLVDQCAEDKLLNELSTRIFQEKPKTRIDFELKVSSLFYLGTRYVREKGRRSFDYEAFTDLLYNYDHRIEKQYYKKDESAYRLFVESLFAGAESPYVFPAEVIYHIKHDQKEIGVPTTALIDFQTHYFKAHIAEKGLSKDGTWMFWGIRHDYTEPAPGKPGYVTKHFKFEPPVIPVVKAALAEQDPFQFLKFGIKYDMREKELVAIHPELLTIFTTPDEYKEIITANTKVEPAIKADFLAFFEACKEKGFNNWADYEFKTALKPERNDDDD
;
A
#
# COMPACT_ATOMS: atom_id res chain seq x y z
N MET A 1 -29.01 -38.18 32.54
CA MET A 1 -27.88 -38.05 33.49
C MET A 1 -27.44 -36.61 33.77
N SER A 2 -27.58 -35.64 32.86
CA SER A 2 -27.18 -34.23 33.14
C SER A 2 -28.04 -33.55 34.21
N PHE A 3 -29.33 -33.88 34.32
CA PHE A 3 -30.24 -33.34 35.34
C PHE A 3 -29.84 -33.74 36.77
N ILE A 4 -29.40 -34.98 36.98
CA ILE A 4 -28.98 -35.51 38.30
C ILE A 4 -27.61 -34.93 38.71
N ALA A 5 -26.70 -34.72 37.76
CA ALA A 5 -25.42 -34.07 38.00
C ALA A 5 -25.58 -32.59 38.40
N ASP A 6 -26.53 -31.88 37.79
CA ASP A 6 -26.82 -30.48 38.11
C ASP A 6 -27.51 -30.35 39.49
N ILE A 7 -28.36 -31.31 39.86
CA ILE A 7 -28.93 -31.41 41.22
C ILE A 7 -27.84 -31.63 42.27
N LYS A 8 -26.91 -32.57 42.07
CA LYS A 8 -25.78 -32.81 43.02
C LYS A 8 -24.87 -31.60 43.19
N LYS A 9 -24.72 -30.77 42.16
CA LYS A 9 -23.87 -29.55 42.20
C LYS A 9 -24.52 -28.40 42.97
N ARG A 10 -25.85 -28.31 42.95
CA ARG A 10 -26.63 -27.24 43.62
C ARG A 10 -27.10 -27.62 45.03
N LEU A 11 -27.20 -28.91 45.34
CA LEU A 11 -27.68 -29.43 46.63
C LEU A 11 -26.97 -28.81 47.86
N PRO A 12 -25.63 -28.66 47.89
CA PRO A 12 -24.94 -28.12 49.07
C PRO A 12 -25.28 -26.64 49.32
N ALA A 13 -25.42 -25.85 48.26
CA ALA A 13 -25.75 -24.43 48.39
C ALA A 13 -27.21 -24.22 48.80
N VAL A 14 -28.12 -25.02 48.27
CA VAL A 14 -29.54 -24.99 48.64
C VAL A 14 -29.72 -25.46 50.09
N LEU A 15 -29.07 -26.55 50.50
CA LEU A 15 -29.06 -27.01 51.88
C LEU A 15 -28.48 -25.97 52.83
N TRP A 16 -27.35 -25.35 52.47
CA TRP A 16 -26.73 -24.32 53.31
C TRP A 16 -27.64 -23.10 53.48
N ILE A 17 -28.24 -22.60 52.40
CA ILE A 17 -29.20 -21.49 52.46
C ILE A 17 -30.43 -21.87 53.30
N SER A 18 -30.99 -23.06 53.10
CA SER A 18 -32.12 -23.57 53.89
C SER A 18 -31.77 -23.73 55.37
N CYS A 19 -30.56 -24.18 55.71
CA CYS A 19 -30.08 -24.26 57.08
C CYS A 19 -29.88 -22.87 57.70
N CYS A 20 -29.30 -21.91 56.97
CA CYS A 20 -29.15 -20.54 57.43
C CYS A 20 -30.51 -19.88 57.68
N ILE A 21 -31.47 -20.06 56.76
CA ILE A 21 -32.84 -19.58 56.90
C ILE A 21 -33.54 -20.24 58.10
N GLY A 22 -33.43 -21.58 58.22
CA GLY A 22 -34.00 -22.33 59.33
C GLY A 22 -33.42 -21.94 60.69
N PHE A 23 -32.10 -21.71 60.76
CA PHE A 23 -31.41 -21.22 61.94
C PHE A 23 -31.92 -19.82 62.34
N LEU A 24 -32.04 -18.92 61.37
CA LEU A 24 -32.58 -17.58 61.61
C LEU A 24 -34.01 -17.59 62.13
N LEU A 25 -34.88 -18.41 61.53
CA LEU A 25 -36.27 -18.57 61.98
C LEU A 25 -36.36 -19.12 63.41
N PHE A 26 -35.53 -20.13 63.73
CA PHE A 26 -35.57 -20.80 65.03
C PHE A 26 -34.99 -19.91 66.15
N PHE A 27 -33.96 -19.13 65.86
CA PHE A 27 -33.25 -18.28 66.84
C PHE A 27 -33.58 -16.79 66.72
N ILE A 28 -34.66 -16.41 66.03
CA ILE A 28 -34.97 -15.00 65.75
C ILE A 28 -35.11 -14.16 67.02
N GLY A 29 -35.72 -14.71 68.08
CA GLY A 29 -35.87 -14.04 69.38
C GLY A 29 -34.52 -13.75 70.04
N PRO A 30 -33.70 -14.78 70.34
CA PRO A 30 -32.36 -14.59 70.91
C PRO A 30 -31.45 -13.70 70.06
N ILE A 31 -31.49 -13.83 68.73
CA ILE A 31 -30.71 -12.99 67.82
C ILE A 31 -31.17 -11.54 67.90
N ASN A 32 -32.48 -11.28 67.92
CA ASN A 32 -33.01 -9.92 68.08
C ASN A 32 -32.60 -9.31 69.43
N GLU A 33 -32.66 -10.07 70.52
CA GLU A 33 -32.23 -9.59 71.84
C GLU A 33 -30.73 -9.24 71.88
N LEU A 34 -29.90 -10.09 71.27
CA LEU A 34 -28.47 -9.85 71.13
C LEU A 34 -28.17 -8.60 70.29
N LEU A 35 -28.81 -8.46 69.12
CA LEU A 35 -28.65 -7.30 68.24
C LEU A 35 -29.15 -6.02 68.93
N ASN A 36 -30.25 -6.10 69.68
CA ASN A 36 -30.75 -4.98 70.48
C ASN A 36 -29.75 -4.52 71.53
N LYS A 37 -29.09 -5.45 72.21
CA LYS A 37 -28.11 -5.14 73.25
C LYS A 37 -26.78 -4.60 72.69
N LEU A 38 -26.31 -5.15 71.58
CA LEU A 38 -24.96 -4.86 71.05
C LEU A 38 -24.94 -3.71 70.03
N VAL A 39 -25.99 -3.56 69.22
CA VAL A 39 -25.95 -2.68 68.05
C VAL A 39 -27.11 -1.69 68.06
N VAL A 40 -28.34 -2.15 68.23
CA VAL A 40 -29.51 -1.28 68.01
C VAL A 40 -29.66 -0.24 69.12
N LYS A 41 -29.68 -0.63 70.39
CA LYS A 41 -29.78 0.35 71.50
C LYS A 41 -28.56 1.28 71.59
N PRO A 42 -27.30 0.80 71.61
CA PRO A 42 -26.16 1.69 71.84
C PRO A 42 -25.80 2.56 70.63
N LEU A 43 -26.08 2.12 69.40
CA LEU A 43 -25.63 2.80 68.18
C LEU A 43 -26.78 3.29 67.33
N ILE A 44 -27.63 2.39 66.83
CA ILE A 44 -28.63 2.72 65.80
C ILE A 44 -29.75 3.62 66.36
N SER A 45 -30.20 3.38 67.59
CA SER A 45 -31.27 4.17 68.22
C SER A 45 -30.86 5.59 68.60
N ALA A 46 -29.54 5.87 68.64
CA ALA A 46 -29.00 7.21 68.89
C ALA A 46 -28.98 8.09 67.63
N PHE A 47 -29.25 7.53 66.44
CA PHE A 47 -29.34 8.32 65.22
C PHE A 47 -30.60 9.20 65.24
N THR A 48 -30.40 10.50 65.09
CA THR A 48 -31.49 11.47 64.99
C THR A 48 -32.07 11.44 63.58
N ASN A 49 -33.41 11.37 63.47
CA ASN A 49 -34.08 11.53 62.18
C ASN A 49 -33.95 13.01 61.75
N SER A 50 -32.98 13.29 60.88
CA SER A 50 -32.67 14.61 60.33
C SER A 50 -32.43 14.51 58.82
N ILE A 51 -32.72 15.59 58.08
CA ILE A 51 -32.54 15.64 56.62
C ILE A 51 -31.09 15.34 56.21
N LEU A 52 -30.12 15.80 57.02
CA LEU A 52 -28.70 15.55 56.77
C LEU A 52 -28.35 14.06 56.89
N ASN A 53 -28.89 13.36 57.90
CA ASN A 53 -28.66 11.92 58.06
C ASN A 53 -29.33 11.10 56.94
N GLU A 54 -30.51 11.52 56.46
CA GLU A 54 -31.16 10.87 55.31
C GLU A 54 -30.34 11.05 54.02
N LEU A 55 -29.76 12.24 53.78
CA LEU A 55 -28.87 12.48 52.63
C LEU A 55 -27.61 11.60 52.70
N VAL A 56 -26.98 11.52 53.88
CA VAL A 56 -25.80 10.68 54.10
C VAL A 56 -26.14 9.21 53.84
N LEU A 57 -27.26 8.72 54.35
CA LEU A 57 -27.72 7.35 54.13
C LEU A 57 -27.95 7.06 52.64
N LEU A 58 -28.54 8.01 51.89
CA LEU A 58 -28.77 7.86 50.45
C LEU A 58 -27.47 7.79 49.65
N VAL A 59 -26.49 8.66 49.96
CA VAL A 59 -25.17 8.60 49.33
C VAL A 59 -24.48 7.27 49.64
N LEU A 60 -24.48 6.84 50.90
CA LEU A 60 -23.88 5.55 51.29
C LEU A 60 -24.56 4.36 50.62
N ALA A 61 -25.89 4.37 50.50
CA ALA A 61 -26.65 3.32 49.82
C ALA A 61 -26.31 3.24 48.33
N VAL A 62 -26.20 4.40 47.64
CA VAL A 62 -25.81 4.44 46.22
C VAL A 62 -24.36 3.97 46.03
N LEU A 63 -23.43 4.44 46.87
CA LEU A 63 -22.02 4.02 46.81
C LEU A 63 -21.87 2.53 47.08
N ALA A 64 -22.57 1.99 48.09
CA ALA A 64 -22.57 0.57 48.40
C ALA A 64 -23.15 -0.26 47.25
N GLY A 65 -24.28 0.17 46.67
CA GLY A 65 -24.88 -0.49 45.51
C GLY A 65 -23.98 -0.48 44.28
N ALA A 66 -23.34 0.66 43.97
CA ALA A 66 -22.39 0.79 42.87
C ALA A 66 -21.14 -0.08 43.08
N TRP A 67 -20.58 -0.08 44.30
CA TRP A 67 -19.44 -0.92 44.65
C TRP A 67 -19.78 -2.41 44.51
N LEU A 68 -20.94 -2.83 45.00
CA LEU A 68 -21.42 -4.20 44.85
C LEU A 68 -21.61 -4.58 43.37
N TYR A 69 -22.14 -3.69 42.54
CA TYR A 69 -22.34 -3.96 41.11
C TYR A 69 -21.01 -4.04 40.34
N LEU A 70 -20.06 -3.15 40.61
CA LEU A 70 -18.80 -3.06 39.87
C LEU A 70 -17.80 -4.16 40.28
N PHE A 71 -17.78 -4.54 41.55
CA PHE A 71 -16.75 -5.45 42.10
C PHE A 71 -17.29 -6.78 42.63
N GLY A 72 -18.61 -6.93 42.79
CA GLY A 72 -19.23 -8.12 43.35
C GLY A 72 -19.35 -9.27 42.34
N ASP A 73 -19.01 -10.49 42.77
CA ASP A 73 -19.30 -11.71 42.00
C ASP A 73 -20.82 -11.91 41.84
N LYS A 74 -21.26 -12.35 40.65
CA LYS A 74 -22.69 -12.54 40.33
C LYS A 74 -23.37 -13.56 41.25
N GLY A 75 -22.67 -14.62 41.64
CA GLY A 75 -23.19 -15.63 42.56
C GLY A 75 -23.37 -15.09 43.97
N TYR A 76 -22.41 -14.28 44.44
CA TYR A 76 -22.46 -13.62 45.74
C TYR A 76 -23.61 -12.60 45.83
N LEU A 77 -23.74 -11.72 44.83
CA LEU A 77 -24.81 -10.71 44.79
C LEU A 77 -26.21 -11.34 44.87
N ARG A 78 -26.43 -12.45 44.16
CA ARG A 78 -27.71 -13.18 44.20
C ARG A 78 -28.02 -13.76 45.57
N ARG A 79 -27.02 -14.33 46.25
CA ARG A 79 -27.20 -14.92 47.60
C ARG A 79 -27.54 -13.84 48.63
N ILE A 80 -26.84 -12.70 48.58
CA ILE A 80 -27.15 -11.55 49.42
C ILE A 80 -28.55 -11.05 49.15
N ALA A 81 -28.94 -10.83 47.89
CA ALA A 81 -30.26 -10.34 47.57
C ALA A 81 -31.39 -11.28 48.06
N ILE A 82 -31.21 -12.60 47.93
CA ILE A 82 -32.16 -13.59 48.46
C ILE A 82 -32.28 -13.48 49.98
N PHE A 83 -31.16 -13.39 50.68
CA PHE A 83 -31.13 -13.29 52.14
C PHE A 83 -31.74 -11.98 52.63
N THR A 84 -31.40 -10.86 51.99
CA THR A 84 -31.97 -9.54 52.28
C THR A 84 -33.48 -9.50 52.01
N ALA A 85 -33.94 -10.08 50.90
CA ALA A 85 -35.38 -10.17 50.59
C ALA A 85 -36.12 -11.03 51.62
N PHE A 86 -35.56 -12.17 52.01
CA PHE A 86 -36.14 -13.03 53.05
C PHE A 86 -36.22 -12.28 54.39
N PHE A 87 -35.15 -11.60 54.79
CA PHE A 87 -35.12 -10.81 56.02
C PHE A 87 -36.14 -9.65 55.99
N TYR A 88 -36.29 -8.99 54.84
CA TYR A 88 -37.27 -7.93 54.65
C TYR A 88 -38.72 -8.46 54.82
N VAL A 89 -39.04 -9.62 54.24
CA VAL A 89 -40.34 -10.27 54.40
C VAL A 89 -40.59 -10.68 55.85
N LEU A 90 -39.57 -11.18 56.56
CA LEU A 90 -39.68 -11.47 57.99
C LEU A 90 -40.00 -10.22 58.80
N GLN A 91 -39.29 -9.12 58.54
CA GLN A 91 -39.49 -7.83 59.21
C GLN A 91 -40.87 -7.22 58.94
N LEU A 92 -41.50 -7.52 57.79
CA LEU A 92 -42.88 -7.11 57.48
C LEU A 92 -43.93 -7.91 58.26
N ASN A 93 -43.72 -9.23 58.41
CA ASN A 93 -44.66 -10.12 59.09
C ASN A 93 -44.48 -10.13 60.62
N GLN A 94 -43.27 -9.89 61.10
CA GLN A 94 -42.91 -9.77 62.51
C GLN A 94 -42.02 -8.53 62.67
N PRO A 95 -42.59 -7.37 63.07
CA PRO A 95 -41.81 -6.13 63.16
C PRO A 95 -40.82 -6.21 64.32
N LEU A 96 -39.57 -6.61 64.02
CA LEU A 96 -38.49 -6.70 65.02
C LEU A 96 -38.05 -5.30 65.46
N TRP A 97 -37.97 -4.37 64.50
CA TRP A 97 -37.66 -2.95 64.73
C TRP A 97 -38.62 -2.00 64.02
N ASN A 98 -38.81 -0.82 64.60
CA ASN A 98 -39.55 0.27 63.98
C ASN A 98 -38.58 1.24 63.32
N PHE A 99 -38.59 1.29 61.99
CA PHE A 99 -37.75 2.19 61.21
C PHE A 99 -38.46 3.52 60.96
N ALA A 100 -37.72 4.62 60.99
CA ALA A 100 -38.27 5.94 60.78
C ALA A 100 -38.71 6.15 59.32
N HIS A 101 -39.78 6.92 59.14
CA HIS A 101 -40.19 7.38 57.81
C HIS A 101 -39.21 8.45 57.31
N MET A 102 -38.83 8.33 56.04
CA MET A 102 -37.98 9.31 55.37
C MET A 102 -38.79 10.56 54.98
N ARG A 103 -38.18 11.73 55.14
CA ARG A 103 -38.74 13.02 54.71
C ARG A 103 -38.43 13.31 53.24
N LEU A 104 -37.24 12.90 52.77
CA LEU A 104 -36.78 13.14 51.40
C LEU A 104 -37.54 12.30 50.35
N ILE A 105 -37.99 11.10 50.72
CA ILE A 105 -38.72 10.18 49.83
C ILE A 105 -40.01 9.76 50.55
N PRO A 106 -41.13 10.47 50.33
CA PRO A 106 -42.39 10.17 51.00
C PRO A 106 -42.85 8.74 50.70
N GLY A 107 -43.18 7.99 51.75
CA GLY A 107 -43.69 6.61 51.63
C GLY A 107 -42.64 5.52 51.87
N THR A 108 -41.35 5.85 51.99
CA THR A 108 -40.30 4.89 52.33
C THR A 108 -39.80 5.05 53.76
N ARG A 109 -39.28 3.96 54.32
CA ARG A 109 -38.52 3.93 55.58
C ARG A 109 -37.04 3.84 55.28
N GLU A 110 -36.20 4.26 56.23
CA GLU A 110 -34.73 4.23 56.08
C GLU A 110 -34.20 2.84 55.70
N TRP A 111 -34.83 1.77 56.21
CA TRP A 111 -34.47 0.39 55.89
C TRP A 111 -34.72 0.00 54.43
N ASP A 112 -35.73 0.59 53.78
CA ASP A 112 -36.08 0.27 52.40
C ASP A 112 -34.93 0.66 51.44
N LEU A 113 -34.18 1.71 51.78
CA LEU A 113 -33.03 2.19 51.01
C LEU A 113 -31.84 1.21 51.07
N ILE A 114 -31.59 0.65 52.25
CA ILE A 114 -30.53 -0.36 52.46
C ILE A 114 -30.90 -1.65 51.71
N VAL A 115 -32.16 -2.06 51.78
CA VAL A 115 -32.68 -3.22 51.04
C VAL A 115 -32.54 -3.01 49.53
N ALA A 116 -32.89 -1.82 49.02
CA ALA A 116 -32.72 -1.47 47.63
C ALA A 116 -31.24 -1.53 47.18
N ALA A 117 -30.32 -0.99 47.98
CA ALA A 117 -28.88 -1.01 47.69
C ALA A 117 -28.29 -2.44 47.58
N LEU A 118 -28.87 -3.41 48.28
CA LEU A 118 -28.44 -4.81 48.25
C LEU A 118 -29.12 -5.62 47.14
N ILE A 119 -30.37 -5.29 46.77
CA ILE A 119 -31.15 -6.04 45.78
C ILE A 119 -30.91 -5.53 44.35
N ILE A 120 -30.87 -4.21 44.13
CA ILE A 120 -30.74 -3.60 42.79
C ILE A 120 -29.50 -4.13 42.04
N PRO A 121 -28.29 -4.19 42.63
CA PRO A 121 -27.12 -4.73 41.93
C PRO A 121 -27.33 -6.16 41.41
N ALA A 122 -27.98 -7.02 42.21
CA ALA A 122 -28.28 -8.39 41.82
C ALA A 122 -29.29 -8.44 40.66
N VAL A 123 -30.31 -7.58 40.67
CA VAL A 123 -31.29 -7.46 39.57
C VAL A 123 -30.61 -7.00 38.28
N LEU A 124 -29.71 -6.01 38.36
CA LEU A 124 -28.94 -5.52 37.22
C LEU A 124 -28.07 -6.63 36.57
N THR A 125 -27.66 -7.67 37.31
CA THR A 125 -26.92 -8.81 36.73
C THR A 125 -27.76 -9.68 35.78
N PHE A 126 -29.09 -9.57 35.83
CA PHE A 126 -30.01 -10.29 34.93
C PHE A 126 -30.34 -9.47 33.68
N ILE A 127 -30.05 -8.17 33.67
CA ILE A 127 -30.16 -7.37 32.46
C ILE A 127 -29.01 -7.79 31.56
N PRO A 128 -29.28 -8.33 30.35
CA PRO A 128 -28.23 -8.65 29.41
C PRO A 128 -27.53 -7.34 29.06
N VAL A 129 -26.32 -7.14 29.58
CA VAL A 129 -25.42 -6.12 29.06
C VAL A 129 -25.25 -6.48 27.59
N ARG A 130 -25.84 -5.68 26.69
CA ARG A 130 -25.46 -5.72 25.29
C ARG A 130 -23.95 -5.58 25.30
N ARG A 131 -23.24 -6.66 24.96
CA ARG A 131 -21.87 -6.50 24.47
C ARG A 131 -22.02 -5.45 23.39
N ILE A 132 -21.42 -4.28 23.62
CA ILE A 132 -21.06 -3.43 22.52
C ILE A 132 -20.10 -4.33 21.75
N GLU A 133 -20.61 -5.04 20.75
CA GLU A 133 -19.79 -5.41 19.62
C GLU A 133 -19.17 -4.09 19.23
N ILE A 134 -17.87 -3.98 19.48
CA ILE A 134 -17.06 -2.90 18.91
C ILE A 134 -17.42 -2.96 17.43
N ALA A 135 -18.18 -1.96 16.99
CA ALA A 135 -18.67 -1.86 15.63
C ALA A 135 -17.50 -2.21 14.72
N GLY A 136 -17.70 -3.21 13.86
CA GLY A 136 -16.66 -3.96 13.17
C GLY A 136 -15.44 -3.09 12.92
N VAL A 137 -14.32 -3.46 13.56
CA VAL A 137 -13.02 -2.88 13.27
C VAL A 137 -12.92 -2.81 11.76
N ASN A 138 -12.83 -1.60 11.21
CA ASN A 138 -12.64 -1.41 9.78
C ASN A 138 -11.48 -2.32 9.38
N ASN A 139 -11.75 -3.37 8.60
CA ASN A 139 -10.75 -4.37 8.15
C ASN A 139 -9.63 -3.75 7.28
N ASN A 140 -9.60 -2.42 7.16
CA ASN A 140 -8.59 -1.66 6.45
C ASN A 140 -7.40 -1.23 7.32
N GLY A 141 -7.32 -1.61 8.60
CA GLY A 141 -6.15 -1.38 9.46
C GLY A 141 -4.89 -2.17 9.05
N PHE A 142 -3.80 -1.99 9.81
CA PHE A 142 -2.61 -2.85 9.69
C PHE A 142 -2.90 -4.27 10.17
N ILE A 143 -2.22 -5.24 9.57
CA ILE A 143 -2.25 -6.64 10.00
C ILE A 143 -1.21 -6.81 11.11
N GLU A 144 -1.66 -7.25 12.27
CA GLU A 144 -0.77 -7.57 13.38
C GLU A 144 -0.08 -8.93 13.16
N ASP A 145 1.20 -9.00 13.48
CA ASP A 145 1.97 -10.25 13.47
C ASP A 145 1.74 -11.00 14.79
N LEU A 146 0.61 -11.70 14.87
CA LEU A 146 0.22 -12.49 16.04
C LEU A 146 0.42 -13.98 15.81
N ALA A 147 0.81 -14.69 16.86
CA ALA A 147 0.81 -16.14 16.86
C ALA A 147 -0.64 -16.66 16.79
N ILE A 148 -0.88 -17.67 15.95
CA ILE A 148 -2.22 -18.25 15.81
C ILE A 148 -2.67 -18.88 17.13
N VAL A 149 -3.98 -18.86 17.38
CA VAL A 149 -4.55 -19.38 18.63
C VAL A 149 -5.39 -20.65 18.38
N SER A 150 -5.89 -20.82 17.16
CA SER A 150 -6.77 -21.93 16.80
C SER A 150 -6.24 -22.77 15.62
N ALA A 151 -6.71 -24.02 15.53
CA ALA A 151 -6.37 -24.92 14.43
C ALA A 151 -6.95 -24.48 13.07
N ASP A 152 -7.99 -23.64 13.08
CA ASP A 152 -8.61 -23.11 11.85
C ASP A 152 -7.74 -22.03 11.18
N GLU A 153 -6.82 -21.43 11.92
CA GLU A 153 -5.85 -20.44 11.43
C GLU A 153 -4.56 -21.09 10.88
N ASP A 154 -4.40 -22.41 11.01
CA ASP A 154 -3.18 -23.13 10.64
C ASP A 154 -2.97 -23.20 9.12
N SER A 155 -2.25 -22.21 8.60
CA SER A 155 -1.93 -22.10 7.18
C SER A 155 -0.79 -23.03 6.73
N PHE A 156 -0.05 -23.64 7.67
CA PHE A 156 1.13 -24.49 7.40
C PHE A 156 0.88 -25.97 7.67
N ASN A 157 -0.38 -26.36 7.87
CA ASN A 157 -0.81 -27.75 8.05
C ASN A 157 -0.05 -28.52 9.15
N ARG A 158 0.28 -27.84 10.25
CA ARG A 158 0.99 -28.38 11.42
C ARG A 158 0.06 -29.01 12.46
N LYS A 159 -1.26 -28.83 12.32
CA LYS A 159 -2.28 -29.26 13.30
C LYS A 159 -2.26 -30.76 13.65
N GLU A 160 -1.98 -31.64 12.68
CA GLU A 160 -1.94 -33.08 12.90
C GLU A 160 -0.79 -33.46 13.85
N VAL A 161 0.39 -32.87 13.62
CA VAL A 161 1.58 -33.09 14.46
C VAL A 161 1.36 -32.51 15.86
N ALA A 162 0.78 -31.31 15.94
CA ALA A 162 0.45 -30.68 17.22
C ALA A 162 -0.52 -31.54 18.06
N ARG A 163 -1.53 -32.13 17.42
CA ARG A 163 -2.47 -33.05 18.07
C ARG A 163 -1.79 -34.30 18.61
N GLU A 164 -0.95 -34.95 17.80
CA GLU A 164 -0.22 -36.15 18.22
C GLU A 164 0.68 -35.87 19.45
N ILE A 165 1.35 -34.71 19.49
CA ILE A 165 2.14 -34.28 20.64
C ILE A 165 1.26 -34.10 21.88
N ALA A 166 0.13 -33.39 21.75
CA ALA A 166 -0.81 -33.17 22.85
C ALA A 166 -1.39 -34.49 23.41
N GLU A 167 -1.74 -35.44 22.53
CA GLU A 167 -2.23 -36.77 22.93
C GLU A 167 -1.16 -37.57 23.68
N ARG A 168 0.10 -37.52 23.23
CA ARG A 168 1.23 -38.17 23.92
C ARG A 168 1.46 -37.58 25.29
N ILE A 169 1.46 -36.24 25.42
CA ILE A 169 1.55 -35.56 26.72
C ILE A 169 0.43 -36.05 27.66
N GLY A 170 -0.79 -36.17 27.15
CA GLY A 170 -1.94 -36.65 27.94
C GLY A 170 -1.84 -38.11 28.39
N ARG A 171 -1.15 -38.98 27.63
CA ARG A 171 -0.98 -40.41 27.94
C ARG A 171 0.27 -40.72 28.77
N THR A 172 1.27 -39.84 28.75
CA THR A 172 2.55 -40.07 29.42
C THR A 172 2.43 -39.89 30.94
N ALA A 173 2.78 -40.94 31.69
CA ALA A 173 2.97 -40.87 33.15
C ALA A 173 4.45 -40.59 33.45
N ASN A 174 4.75 -39.39 33.97
CA ASN A 174 6.10 -38.92 34.24
C ASN A 174 6.28 -38.66 35.74
N SER A 175 7.25 -39.34 36.37
CA SER A 175 7.58 -39.19 37.80
C SER A 175 8.43 -37.95 38.11
N LYS A 176 9.04 -37.36 37.08
CA LYS A 176 9.78 -36.10 37.09
C LYS A 176 9.30 -35.24 35.94
N SER A 177 9.69 -33.97 35.93
CA SER A 177 9.30 -33.09 34.82
C SER A 177 9.86 -33.59 33.48
N PHE A 178 9.11 -33.37 32.41
CA PHE A 178 9.47 -33.81 31.06
C PHE A 178 9.52 -32.60 30.13
N ALA A 179 10.72 -32.22 29.67
CA ALA A 179 10.93 -31.09 28.79
C ALA A 179 11.00 -31.50 27.31
N ILE A 180 10.20 -30.81 26.50
CA ILE A 180 10.11 -30.92 25.06
C ILE A 180 10.57 -29.60 24.47
N GLY A 181 11.66 -29.62 23.71
CA GLY A 181 12.16 -28.48 22.95
C GLY A 181 11.48 -28.37 21.59
N ILE A 182 10.95 -27.20 21.26
CA ILE A 182 10.44 -26.86 19.93
C ILE A 182 11.51 -26.03 19.21
N LEU A 183 12.16 -26.64 18.22
CA LEU A 183 13.30 -26.04 17.53
C LEU A 183 12.86 -25.27 16.29
N GLY A 184 13.36 -24.04 16.14
CA GLY A 184 13.23 -23.28 14.92
C GLY A 184 13.90 -21.91 15.00
N GLU A 185 14.22 -21.35 13.84
CA GLU A 185 14.76 -19.99 13.72
C GLU A 185 13.75 -18.96 14.25
N TYR A 186 14.24 -17.76 14.55
CA TYR A 186 13.39 -16.63 14.87
C TYR A 186 12.35 -16.38 13.77
N GLY A 187 11.06 -16.24 14.13
CA GLY A 187 9.96 -16.01 13.18
C GLY A 187 9.45 -17.24 12.39
N SER A 188 9.96 -18.44 12.67
CA SER A 188 9.52 -19.71 12.02
C SER A 188 8.14 -20.25 12.47
N GLY A 189 7.51 -19.59 13.45
CA GLY A 189 6.20 -19.96 13.99
C GLY A 189 6.23 -20.91 15.19
N LYS A 190 7.28 -20.84 16.04
CA LYS A 190 7.41 -21.64 17.28
C LYS A 190 6.23 -21.41 18.23
N THR A 191 5.93 -20.16 18.56
CA THR A 191 4.80 -19.75 19.41
C THR A 191 3.47 -20.25 18.85
N SER A 192 3.25 -20.07 17.54
CA SER A 192 2.06 -20.57 16.83
C SER A 192 1.91 -22.09 16.99
N PHE A 193 2.99 -22.85 16.86
CA PHE A 193 2.96 -24.30 17.03
C PHE A 193 2.70 -24.74 18.47
N ILE A 194 3.28 -24.03 19.46
CA ILE A 194 2.96 -24.25 20.88
C ILE A 194 1.47 -23.98 21.14
N ASN A 195 0.91 -22.91 20.60
CA ASN A 195 -0.52 -22.61 20.71
C ASN A 195 -1.40 -23.71 20.08
N LEU A 196 -0.99 -24.25 18.92
CA LEU A 196 -1.67 -25.42 18.33
C LEU A 196 -1.64 -26.63 19.26
N ILE A 197 -0.49 -26.96 19.86
CA ILE A 197 -0.39 -28.06 20.83
C ILE A 197 -1.35 -27.79 22.00
N LYS A 198 -1.31 -26.58 22.57
CA LYS A 198 -2.21 -26.16 23.66
C LYS A 198 -3.69 -26.33 23.31
N SER A 199 -4.08 -26.02 22.07
CA SER A 199 -5.48 -26.14 21.63
C SER A 199 -6.01 -27.58 21.66
N TYR A 200 -5.14 -28.58 21.57
CA TYR A 200 -5.49 -30.01 21.63
C TYR A 200 -5.34 -30.63 23.02
N ILE A 201 -4.89 -29.87 24.03
CA ILE A 201 -4.78 -30.35 25.40
C ILE A 201 -6.16 -30.34 26.08
N ASP A 202 -6.52 -31.46 26.72
CA ASP A 202 -7.75 -31.56 27.53
C ASP A 202 -7.62 -30.74 28.83
N GLN A 203 -8.17 -29.53 28.85
CA GLN A 203 -8.17 -28.62 30.00
C GLN A 203 -8.89 -29.18 31.25
N LYS A 204 -9.69 -30.25 31.13
CA LYS A 204 -10.28 -30.89 32.33
C LYS A 204 -9.23 -31.69 33.10
N LYS A 205 -8.26 -32.24 32.38
CA LYS A 205 -7.20 -33.11 32.92
C LYS A 205 -5.86 -32.40 33.04
N SER A 206 -5.78 -31.15 32.59
CA SER A 206 -4.53 -30.42 32.47
C SER A 206 -4.68 -28.96 32.85
N GLU A 207 -3.62 -28.39 33.43
CA GLU A 207 -3.47 -26.96 33.69
C GLU A 207 -2.35 -26.41 32.81
N ILE A 208 -2.56 -25.26 32.17
CA ILE A 208 -1.58 -24.63 31.28
C ILE A 208 -0.99 -23.40 31.97
N VAL A 209 0.34 -23.30 31.96
CA VAL A 209 1.10 -22.21 32.57
C VAL A 209 2.01 -21.61 31.49
N ASP A 210 1.64 -20.43 30.97
CA ASP A 210 2.45 -19.73 29.97
C ASP A 210 3.46 -18.81 30.65
N PHE A 211 4.74 -19.19 30.66
CA PHE A 211 5.82 -18.43 31.28
C PHE A 211 6.73 -17.79 30.21
N ASN A 212 6.81 -16.45 30.20
CA ASN A 212 7.74 -15.74 29.33
C ASN A 212 8.92 -15.18 30.14
N PRO A 213 10.11 -15.82 30.10
CA PRO A 213 11.27 -15.35 30.85
C PRO A 213 11.78 -13.98 30.37
N TRP A 214 11.53 -13.60 29.10
CA TRP A 214 11.91 -12.29 28.58
C TRP A 214 11.17 -11.12 29.26
N SER A 215 10.04 -11.40 29.91
CA SER A 215 9.27 -10.38 30.65
C SER A 215 9.76 -10.17 32.09
N THR A 216 10.74 -10.95 32.55
CA THR A 216 11.26 -10.88 33.93
C THR A 216 12.36 -9.82 34.06
N GLU A 217 12.41 -9.14 35.20
CA GLU A 217 13.44 -8.12 35.46
C GLU A 217 14.75 -8.75 35.94
N GLY A 218 15.50 -9.32 35.00
CA GLY A 218 16.85 -9.86 35.20
C GLY A 218 16.93 -11.23 35.88
N THR A 219 18.12 -11.83 35.79
CA THR A 219 18.43 -13.20 36.21
C THR A 219 17.93 -13.61 37.61
N PRO A 220 18.06 -12.78 38.68
CA PRO A 220 17.62 -13.18 40.02
C PRO A 220 16.10 -13.41 40.16
N ASN A 221 15.30 -12.80 39.29
CA ASN A 221 13.84 -12.84 39.38
C ASN A 221 13.21 -13.98 38.57
N ILE A 222 13.92 -14.56 37.59
CA ILE A 222 13.40 -15.64 36.72
C ILE A 222 12.76 -16.78 37.53
N GLN A 223 13.46 -17.30 38.54
CA GLN A 223 12.94 -18.39 39.37
C GLN A 223 11.72 -17.95 40.18
N LYS A 224 11.82 -16.76 40.80
CA LYS A 224 10.75 -16.22 41.63
C LYS A 224 9.47 -16.04 40.81
N ASP A 225 9.56 -15.35 39.69
CA ASP A 225 8.43 -15.02 38.83
C ASP A 225 7.79 -16.29 38.25
N PHE A 226 8.60 -17.29 37.89
CA PHE A 226 8.11 -18.60 37.50
C PHE A 226 7.28 -19.27 38.61
N PHE A 227 7.80 -19.32 39.83
CA PHE A 227 7.11 -19.97 40.95
C PHE A 227 5.87 -19.22 41.39
N ASP A 228 5.89 -17.89 41.37
CA ASP A 228 4.73 -17.05 41.67
C ASP A 228 3.62 -17.31 40.63
N LEU A 229 3.98 -17.38 39.34
CA LEU A 229 3.06 -17.74 38.27
C LEU A 229 2.52 -19.17 38.43
N LEU A 230 3.40 -20.14 38.68
CA LEU A 230 3.02 -21.55 38.88
C LEU A 230 2.05 -21.67 40.07
N ALA A 231 2.37 -21.08 41.21
CA ALA A 231 1.53 -21.11 42.40
C ALA A 231 0.15 -20.47 42.14
N SER A 232 0.10 -19.35 41.41
CA SER A 232 -1.17 -18.69 41.05
C SER A 232 -2.11 -19.62 40.25
N ARG A 233 -1.55 -20.43 39.33
CA ARG A 233 -2.30 -21.40 38.52
C ARG A 233 -2.72 -22.61 39.35
N LEU A 234 -1.81 -23.14 40.17
CA LEU A 234 -2.07 -24.27 41.06
C LEU A 234 -3.05 -23.95 42.19
N TYR A 235 -3.24 -22.68 42.55
CA TYR A 235 -4.20 -22.27 43.58
C TYR A 235 -5.63 -22.73 43.25
N THR A 236 -5.99 -22.69 41.97
CA THR A 236 -7.30 -23.14 41.48
C THR A 236 -7.48 -24.67 41.57
N LEU A 237 -6.37 -25.42 41.56
CA LEU A 237 -6.37 -26.87 41.71
C LEU A 237 -6.42 -27.28 43.17
N ASN A 238 -5.52 -26.71 43.97
CA ASN A 238 -5.41 -26.97 45.39
C ASN A 238 -4.64 -25.82 46.08
N PRO A 239 -5.30 -24.99 46.90
CA PRO A 239 -4.65 -23.91 47.65
C PRO A 239 -3.47 -24.36 48.52
N GLN A 240 -3.48 -25.61 49.02
CA GLN A 240 -2.38 -26.17 49.80
C GLN A 240 -1.13 -26.38 48.94
N VAL A 241 -1.29 -26.84 47.70
CA VAL A 241 -0.16 -27.02 46.76
C VAL A 241 0.45 -25.66 46.42
N ALA A 242 -0.39 -24.66 46.13
CA ALA A 242 0.08 -23.31 45.84
C ALA A 242 0.88 -22.71 47.00
N GLY A 243 0.39 -22.85 48.25
CA GLY A 243 1.12 -22.40 49.43
C GLY A 243 2.48 -23.08 49.60
N LEU A 244 2.54 -24.40 49.40
CA LEU A 244 3.79 -25.17 49.46
C LEU A 244 4.78 -24.75 48.37
N VAL A 245 4.32 -24.50 47.14
CA VAL A 245 5.16 -24.02 46.03
C VAL A 245 5.76 -22.64 46.35
N LEU A 246 4.99 -21.72 46.94
CA LEU A 246 5.50 -20.42 47.37
C LEU A 246 6.47 -20.50 48.55
N GLU A 247 6.27 -21.43 49.48
CA GLU A 247 7.23 -21.68 50.56
C GLU A 247 8.53 -22.28 50.03
N TYR A 248 8.42 -23.26 49.13
CA TYR A 248 9.55 -23.86 48.43
C TYR A 248 10.39 -22.80 47.69
N SER A 249 9.73 -21.94 46.91
CA SER A 249 10.36 -20.81 46.19
C SER A 249 11.08 -19.84 47.13
N ARG A 250 10.41 -19.38 48.21
CA ARG A 250 11.00 -18.46 49.20
C ARG A 250 12.21 -19.03 49.91
N LYS A 251 12.24 -20.35 50.14
CA LYS A 251 13.40 -21.01 50.73
C LYS A 251 14.55 -21.05 49.71
N LEU A 252 14.28 -21.40 48.45
CA LEU A 252 15.28 -21.42 47.38
C LEU A 252 15.96 -20.06 47.19
N SER A 253 15.19 -18.97 47.23
CA SER A 253 15.70 -17.61 47.08
C SER A 253 16.51 -17.09 48.27
N ARG A 254 16.43 -17.74 49.45
CA ARG A 254 17.17 -17.34 50.67
C ARG A 254 18.58 -17.93 50.74
N VAL A 255 18.96 -18.78 49.79
CA VAL A 255 20.33 -19.29 49.67
C VAL A 255 21.16 -18.22 48.95
N ASP A 256 21.55 -17.19 49.70
CA ASP A 256 22.29 -16.04 49.16
C ASP A 256 23.73 -16.40 48.74
N SER A 257 24.11 -15.85 47.57
CA SER A 257 25.41 -15.56 46.91
C SER A 257 26.79 -16.04 47.44
N SER A 258 26.95 -16.44 48.71
CA SER A 258 28.22 -16.95 49.24
C SER A 258 28.46 -18.43 48.94
N ALA A 259 27.39 -19.22 48.81
CA ALA A 259 27.48 -20.65 48.46
C ALA A 259 27.79 -20.89 46.98
N GLU A 260 27.37 -19.99 46.08
CA GLU A 260 27.65 -20.10 44.64
C GLU A 260 29.15 -20.02 44.31
N LYS A 261 29.93 -19.24 45.08
CA LYS A 261 31.41 -19.23 44.98
C LYS A 261 32.02 -20.57 45.38
N LEU A 262 31.44 -21.25 46.38
CA LEU A 262 31.93 -22.54 46.88
C LEU A 262 31.56 -23.69 45.94
N VAL A 263 30.40 -23.60 45.28
CA VAL A 263 29.88 -24.59 44.32
C VAL A 263 30.63 -24.58 42.98
N ARG A 264 31.18 -23.43 42.55
CA ARG A 264 32.05 -23.37 41.36
C ARG A 264 33.40 -24.09 41.55
N GLN A 265 33.84 -24.33 42.78
CA GLN A 265 35.13 -24.98 43.08
C GLN A 265 35.08 -26.51 43.20
N ILE A 266 33.89 -27.13 43.32
CA ILE A 266 33.79 -28.56 43.60
C ILE A 266 32.94 -29.24 42.52
N GLY A 267 33.63 -30.01 41.68
CA GLY A 267 33.06 -30.73 40.55
C GLY A 267 31.92 -31.69 40.91
N PHE A 268 30.92 -31.67 40.05
CA PHE A 268 29.89 -32.67 39.71
C PHE A 268 29.50 -33.75 40.75
N ALA A 269 28.20 -33.75 41.04
CA ALA A 269 27.35 -34.87 41.46
C ALA A 269 27.62 -35.50 42.85
N GLY A 270 26.71 -35.26 43.80
CA GLY A 270 26.45 -36.23 44.87
C GLY A 270 26.03 -35.69 46.23
N ARG A 271 26.28 -34.42 46.56
CA ARG A 271 26.13 -33.94 47.95
C ARG A 271 25.38 -32.61 48.17
N LEU A 272 24.59 -32.15 47.19
CA LEU A 272 23.80 -30.92 47.34
C LEU A 272 22.40 -31.12 47.96
N PHE A 273 21.92 -32.36 48.15
CA PHE A 273 20.56 -32.64 48.63
C PHE A 273 20.43 -32.92 50.14
N SER A 274 21.45 -32.64 50.97
CA SER A 274 21.48 -32.98 52.41
C SER A 274 21.26 -31.78 53.35
N ILE A 275 20.47 -30.77 52.95
CA ILE A 275 19.93 -29.77 53.89
C ILE A 275 18.46 -30.11 54.12
N GLY A 276 18.20 -30.90 55.16
CA GLY A 276 16.98 -31.68 55.42
C GLY A 276 15.70 -30.91 55.74
N ASN A 277 15.34 -29.89 54.95
CA ASN A 277 14.04 -29.21 55.00
C ASN A 277 13.46 -28.88 53.59
N TYR A 278 14.27 -28.92 52.52
CA TYR A 278 13.80 -28.64 51.14
C TYR A 278 13.27 -29.89 50.43
N THR A 279 13.85 -31.05 50.75
CA THR A 279 13.43 -32.35 50.24
C THR A 279 11.99 -32.66 50.64
N ASP A 280 11.61 -32.28 51.86
CA ASP A 280 10.28 -32.55 52.38
C ASP A 280 9.19 -31.74 51.66
N ASP A 281 9.43 -30.47 51.37
CA ASP A 281 8.49 -29.65 50.58
C ASP A 281 8.40 -30.17 49.13
N TYR A 282 9.53 -30.49 48.52
CA TYR A 282 9.59 -31.06 47.18
C TYR A 282 8.81 -32.38 47.07
N GLU A 283 9.02 -33.30 48.01
CA GLU A 283 8.29 -34.58 48.08
C GLU A 283 6.80 -34.37 48.33
N ARG A 284 6.42 -33.43 49.22
CA ARG A 284 5.01 -33.09 49.46
C ARG A 284 4.33 -32.50 48.22
N ILE A 285 5.00 -31.61 47.51
CA ILE A 285 4.51 -31.05 46.25
C ILE A 285 4.28 -32.19 45.26
N ASN A 286 5.24 -33.11 45.08
CA ASN A 286 5.08 -34.25 44.18
C ASN A 286 3.90 -35.15 44.55
N GLN A 287 3.76 -35.50 45.83
CA GLN A 287 2.64 -36.34 46.28
C GLN A 287 1.28 -35.70 46.00
N LEU A 288 1.16 -34.38 46.20
CA LEU A 288 -0.09 -33.67 45.94
C LEU A 288 -0.37 -33.52 44.44
N LEU A 289 0.66 -33.26 43.63
CA LEU A 289 0.55 -33.21 42.18
C LEU A 289 0.20 -34.58 41.58
N GLU A 290 0.75 -35.67 42.12
CA GLU A 290 0.41 -37.03 41.72
C GLU A 290 -1.04 -37.37 42.08
N LYS A 291 -1.47 -37.09 43.32
CA LYS A 291 -2.86 -37.27 43.77
C LYS A 291 -3.87 -36.45 42.98
N SER A 292 -3.46 -35.28 42.47
CA SER A 292 -4.35 -34.45 41.65
C SER A 292 -4.76 -35.14 40.35
N GLY A 293 -3.92 -36.05 39.84
CA GLY A 293 -4.11 -36.70 38.54
C GLY A 293 -4.05 -35.74 37.34
N LYS A 294 -3.77 -34.46 37.57
CA LYS A 294 -3.72 -33.44 36.52
C LYS A 294 -2.30 -33.27 35.99
N LYS A 295 -2.19 -33.01 34.69
CA LYS A 295 -0.94 -32.59 34.05
C LYS A 295 -0.77 -31.09 34.15
N ILE A 296 0.45 -30.63 34.33
CA ILE A 296 0.78 -29.20 34.29
C ILE A 296 1.66 -28.99 33.06
N ILE A 297 1.17 -28.25 32.07
CA ILE A 297 1.94 -27.93 30.87
C ILE A 297 2.45 -26.51 31.01
N VAL A 298 3.75 -26.39 31.25
CA VAL A 298 4.45 -25.12 31.26
C VAL A 298 4.95 -24.84 29.85
N THR A 299 4.59 -23.70 29.27
CA THR A 299 5.23 -23.22 28.04
C THR A 299 6.29 -22.18 28.41
N ILE A 300 7.43 -22.24 27.73
CA ILE A 300 8.51 -21.27 27.86
C ILE A 300 8.91 -20.85 26.45
N ASP A 301 8.75 -19.56 26.14
CA ASP A 301 9.01 -19.00 24.81
C ASP A 301 10.01 -17.84 24.89
N ASP A 302 10.45 -17.33 23.74
CA ASP A 302 11.39 -16.20 23.61
C ASP A 302 12.76 -16.44 24.32
N LEU A 303 13.18 -17.70 24.51
CA LEU A 303 14.50 -18.00 25.08
C LEU A 303 15.65 -17.45 24.23
N ASP A 304 15.44 -17.35 22.92
CA ASP A 304 16.38 -16.79 21.95
C ASP A 304 16.55 -15.26 22.07
N ARG A 305 15.78 -14.60 22.95
CA ARG A 305 15.95 -13.17 23.28
C ARG A 305 16.73 -12.92 24.57
N LEU A 306 16.77 -13.89 25.47
CA LEU A 306 17.38 -13.76 26.80
C LEU A 306 18.90 -13.55 26.75
N TYR A 307 19.45 -12.85 27.73
CA TYR A 307 20.90 -12.82 27.93
C TYR A 307 21.45 -14.20 28.34
N LYS A 308 22.75 -14.41 28.16
CA LYS A 308 23.39 -15.73 28.30
C LYS A 308 23.24 -16.33 29.70
N ASP A 309 23.31 -15.50 30.74
CA ASP A 309 23.11 -15.89 32.13
C ASP A 309 21.64 -16.19 32.45
N GLU A 310 20.70 -15.43 31.89
CA GLU A 310 19.26 -15.69 31.98
C GLU A 310 18.89 -17.03 31.32
N VAL A 311 19.45 -17.34 30.14
CA VAL A 311 19.29 -18.65 29.48
C VAL A 311 19.73 -19.78 30.41
N MET A 312 20.90 -19.64 31.04
CA MET A 312 21.40 -20.64 31.99
C MET A 312 20.47 -20.80 33.19
N GLU A 313 19.87 -19.71 33.67
CA GLU A 313 18.95 -19.74 34.79
C GLU A 313 17.63 -20.44 34.46
N VAL A 314 17.07 -20.20 33.27
CA VAL A 314 15.91 -20.96 32.75
C VAL A 314 16.25 -22.45 32.61
N MET A 315 17.44 -22.79 32.13
CA MET A 315 17.87 -24.19 32.01
C MET A 315 18.02 -24.88 33.38
N ARG A 316 18.52 -24.15 34.39
CA ARG A 316 18.60 -24.63 35.78
C ARG A 316 17.22 -24.82 36.39
N LEU A 317 16.32 -23.87 36.14
CA LEU A 317 14.93 -23.93 36.57
C LEU A 317 14.27 -25.24 36.10
N ILE A 318 14.31 -25.52 34.79
CA ILE A 318 13.70 -26.72 34.19
C ILE A 318 14.29 -28.00 34.80
N ARG A 319 15.61 -28.08 34.92
CA ARG A 319 16.29 -29.34 35.29
C ARG A 319 16.32 -29.62 36.79
N ASN A 320 16.59 -28.60 37.60
CA ASN A 320 16.98 -28.77 39.00
C ASN A 320 15.92 -28.22 39.95
N THR A 321 15.42 -27.01 39.68
CA THR A 321 14.62 -26.25 40.66
C THR A 321 13.13 -26.57 40.57
N ALA A 322 12.59 -26.77 39.37
CA ALA A 322 11.15 -26.99 39.14
C ALA A 322 10.86 -28.38 38.53
N ASN A 323 11.58 -29.40 38.99
CA ASN A 323 11.54 -30.75 38.41
C ASN A 323 10.44 -31.66 39.00
N PHE A 324 9.19 -31.19 39.08
CA PHE A 324 8.11 -31.94 39.74
C PHE A 324 7.43 -32.98 38.85
N THR A 325 6.79 -33.96 39.48
CA THR A 325 5.94 -34.98 38.82
C THR A 325 4.77 -34.34 38.08
N ASN A 326 4.29 -34.99 37.02
CA ASN A 326 3.19 -34.52 36.16
C ASN A 326 3.40 -33.16 35.46
N ILE A 327 4.58 -32.54 35.55
CA ILE A 327 4.93 -31.32 34.79
C ILE A 327 5.51 -31.69 33.43
N PHE A 328 5.04 -31.02 32.37
CA PHE A 328 5.63 -31.02 31.04
C PHE A 328 6.08 -29.60 30.69
N TYR A 329 7.31 -29.44 30.19
CA TYR A 329 7.79 -28.18 29.64
C TYR A 329 7.73 -28.22 28.12
N LEU A 330 7.14 -27.19 27.50
CA LEU A 330 7.23 -26.91 26.06
C LEU A 330 8.12 -25.69 25.88
N VAL A 331 9.36 -25.89 25.44
CA VAL A 331 10.39 -24.84 25.41
C VAL A 331 10.71 -24.48 23.97
N ALA A 332 10.38 -23.27 23.52
CA ALA A 332 10.71 -22.79 22.19
C ALA A 332 12.08 -22.09 22.17
N TYR A 333 12.99 -22.55 21.32
CA TYR A 333 14.31 -21.94 21.18
C TYR A 333 14.98 -22.22 19.83
N GLU A 334 16.02 -21.46 19.53
CA GLU A 334 16.94 -21.75 18.43
C GLU A 334 18.17 -22.51 18.97
N ARG A 335 18.43 -23.71 18.44
CA ARG A 335 19.46 -24.60 19.00
C ARG A 335 20.86 -23.98 18.99
N SER A 336 21.24 -23.35 17.87
CA SER A 336 22.52 -22.65 17.67
C SER A 336 22.76 -21.61 18.76
N TYR A 337 21.78 -20.73 18.95
CA TYR A 337 21.83 -19.65 19.94
C TYR A 337 22.03 -20.16 21.37
N ILE A 338 21.26 -21.18 21.77
CA ILE A 338 21.35 -21.77 23.11
C ILE A 338 22.70 -22.47 23.32
N GLN A 339 23.20 -23.19 22.32
CA GLN A 339 24.52 -23.83 22.39
C GLN A 339 25.65 -22.82 22.54
N GLU A 340 25.59 -21.71 21.81
CA GLU A 340 26.58 -20.63 21.94
C GLU A 340 26.55 -19.98 23.32
N SER A 341 25.34 -19.71 23.84
CA SER A 341 25.14 -19.17 25.18
C SER A 341 25.77 -20.05 26.25
N ILE A 342 25.53 -21.37 26.19
CA ILE A 342 26.11 -22.35 27.13
C ILE A 342 27.64 -22.41 27.02
N LYS A 343 28.19 -22.49 25.80
CA LYS A 343 29.66 -22.58 25.57
C LYS A 343 30.40 -21.39 26.15
N SER A 344 29.84 -20.18 25.99
CA SER A 344 30.51 -18.95 26.44
C SER A 344 30.60 -18.79 27.96
N MET A 345 29.77 -19.51 28.75
CA MET A 345 29.81 -19.45 30.21
C MET A 345 30.70 -20.53 30.85
N ASN A 346 30.93 -21.66 30.17
CA ASN A 346 31.85 -22.71 30.60
C ASN A 346 32.36 -23.50 29.39
N ALA A 347 33.59 -23.24 28.95
CA ALA A 347 34.22 -23.94 27.83
C ALA A 347 34.34 -25.48 28.01
N ASN A 348 34.28 -25.95 29.27
CA ASN A 348 34.34 -27.37 29.63
C ASN A 348 32.98 -28.08 29.65
N VAL A 349 31.88 -27.36 29.40
CA VAL A 349 30.55 -27.97 29.31
C VAL A 349 30.40 -28.63 27.94
N SER A 350 30.25 -29.96 27.95
CA SER A 350 30.07 -30.76 26.72
C SER A 350 28.84 -30.30 25.94
N SER A 351 28.87 -30.45 24.62
CA SER A 351 27.72 -30.22 23.72
C SER A 351 26.45 -30.95 24.16
N SER A 352 26.58 -32.02 24.97
CA SER A 352 25.51 -32.81 25.56
C SER A 352 24.84 -32.22 26.81
N TYR A 353 25.17 -30.99 27.22
CA TYR A 353 24.48 -30.35 28.37
C TYR A 353 23.00 -30.13 28.11
N LEU A 354 22.65 -29.67 26.91
CA LEU A 354 21.27 -29.46 26.49
C LEU A 354 20.48 -30.79 26.47
N ASP A 355 21.11 -31.86 25.98
CA ASP A 355 20.53 -33.21 25.93
C ASP A 355 20.21 -33.79 27.33
N LYS A 356 20.80 -33.23 28.40
CA LYS A 356 20.51 -33.60 29.80
C LYS A 356 19.36 -32.81 30.42
N ILE A 357 18.90 -31.75 29.76
CA ILE A 357 17.81 -30.87 30.21
C ILE A 357 16.56 -31.14 29.38
N ILE A 358 16.71 -31.12 28.05
CA ILE A 358 15.63 -31.31 27.10
C ILE A 358 15.61 -32.78 26.68
N GLN A 359 14.57 -33.51 27.11
CA GLN A 359 14.45 -34.94 26.88
C GLN A 359 13.99 -35.29 25.46
N LEU A 360 13.24 -34.39 24.82
CA LEU A 360 12.77 -34.55 23.45
C LEU A 360 12.90 -33.24 22.70
N GLU A 361 13.56 -33.24 21.55
CA GLU A 361 13.63 -32.09 20.66
C GLU A 361 12.83 -32.36 19.40
N ILE A 362 11.87 -31.50 19.13
CA ILE A 362 10.99 -31.56 17.96
C ILE A 362 11.35 -30.37 17.07
N PRO A 363 12.01 -30.60 15.92
CA PRO A 363 12.12 -29.54 14.93
C PRO A 363 10.73 -29.17 14.42
N LEU A 364 10.47 -27.87 14.25
CA LEU A 364 9.22 -27.42 13.65
C LEU A 364 8.99 -28.15 12.31
N PRO A 365 7.80 -28.74 12.11
CA PRO A 365 7.43 -29.28 10.80
C PRO A 365 7.63 -28.22 9.73
N LYS A 366 8.40 -28.58 8.70
CA LYS A 366 8.71 -27.68 7.60
C LYS A 366 7.42 -27.37 6.85
N ARG A 367 7.26 -26.10 6.47
CA ARG A 367 6.18 -25.64 5.60
C ARG A 367 6.46 -26.07 4.16
N GLU A 368 5.43 -26.11 3.33
CA GLU A 368 5.61 -26.26 1.89
C GLU A 368 6.04 -24.92 1.27
N ASN A 369 6.61 -25.00 0.07
CA ASN A 369 7.12 -23.82 -0.62
C ASN A 369 6.01 -22.82 -0.97
N GLU A 370 4.81 -23.32 -1.27
CA GLU A 370 3.65 -22.50 -1.66
C GLU A 370 2.87 -21.93 -0.47
N ASP A 371 3.12 -22.36 0.76
CA ASP A 371 2.32 -21.98 1.93
C ASP A 371 2.26 -20.46 2.14
N LEU A 372 3.42 -19.81 2.06
CA LEU A 372 3.50 -18.36 2.22
C LEU A 372 2.94 -17.61 1.01
N LEU A 373 2.98 -18.18 -0.20
CA LEU A 373 2.30 -17.62 -1.38
C LEU A 373 0.79 -17.64 -1.19
N ARG A 374 0.24 -18.72 -0.64
CA ARG A 374 -1.18 -18.81 -0.27
C ARG A 374 -1.56 -17.76 0.78
N VAL A 375 -0.70 -17.53 1.78
CA VAL A 375 -0.89 -16.45 2.76
C VAL A 375 -0.85 -15.07 2.09
N LEU A 376 0.15 -14.81 1.25
CA LEU A 376 0.29 -13.55 0.50
C LEU A 376 -0.95 -13.27 -0.34
N GLU A 377 -1.40 -14.25 -1.12
CA GLU A 377 -2.58 -14.18 -1.98
C GLU A 377 -3.85 -13.87 -1.18
N LYS A 378 -4.11 -14.62 -0.11
CA LYS A 378 -5.25 -14.38 0.79
C LYS A 378 -5.25 -12.96 1.36
N LEU A 379 -4.08 -12.43 1.71
CA LEU A 379 -3.95 -11.07 2.24
C LEU A 379 -4.14 -10.00 1.16
N LEU A 380 -3.63 -10.22 -0.06
CA LEU A 380 -3.82 -9.31 -1.19
C LEU A 380 -5.30 -9.18 -1.59
N GLU A 381 -6.02 -10.30 -1.66
CA GLU A 381 -7.46 -10.34 -2.00
C GLU A 381 -8.32 -9.42 -1.13
N SER A 382 -7.88 -9.12 0.09
CA SER A 382 -8.63 -8.27 1.03
C SER A 382 -8.66 -6.79 0.66
N PHE A 383 -7.75 -6.28 -0.19
CA PHE A 383 -7.66 -4.84 -0.48
C PHE A 383 -7.34 -4.45 -1.92
N ILE A 384 -6.89 -5.36 -2.79
CA ILE A 384 -6.67 -5.06 -4.22
C ILE A 384 -7.92 -5.36 -5.06
N THR A 385 -8.06 -4.68 -6.20
CA THR A 385 -9.15 -4.91 -7.16
C THR A 385 -9.03 -6.28 -7.84
N SER A 386 -10.16 -6.86 -8.26
CA SER A 386 -10.19 -8.14 -8.99
C SER A 386 -9.29 -8.15 -10.23
N ASP A 387 -9.24 -7.05 -11.00
CA ASP A 387 -8.37 -6.93 -12.17
C ASP A 387 -6.89 -7.03 -11.83
N HIS A 388 -6.48 -6.49 -10.67
CA HIS A 388 -5.10 -6.58 -10.21
C HIS A 388 -4.78 -7.93 -9.58
N MET A 389 -5.78 -8.59 -8.99
CA MET A 389 -5.63 -9.96 -8.52
C MET A 389 -5.40 -10.92 -9.68
N GLU A 390 -6.12 -10.73 -10.80
CA GLU A 390 -5.86 -11.46 -12.03
C GLU A 390 -4.46 -11.14 -12.58
N ALA A 391 -4.07 -9.87 -12.64
CA ALA A 391 -2.72 -9.48 -13.04
C ALA A 391 -1.62 -10.11 -12.16
N TYR A 392 -1.83 -10.18 -10.84
CA TYR A 392 -0.94 -10.87 -9.92
C TYR A 392 -0.83 -12.36 -10.28
N ARG A 393 -1.94 -13.06 -10.45
CA ARG A 393 -1.95 -14.50 -10.78
C ARG A 393 -1.30 -14.78 -12.12
N SER A 394 -1.73 -14.11 -13.18
CA SER A 394 -1.30 -14.42 -14.54
C SER A 394 0.12 -13.95 -14.84
N HIS A 395 0.60 -12.88 -14.17
CA HIS A 395 1.88 -12.26 -14.53
C HIS A 395 2.93 -12.38 -13.42
N ILE A 396 2.59 -12.09 -12.16
CA ILE A 396 3.58 -12.05 -11.07
C ILE A 396 3.83 -13.44 -10.50
N LEU A 397 2.77 -14.20 -10.20
CA LEU A 397 2.88 -15.52 -9.58
C LEU A 397 3.54 -16.52 -10.53
N GLU A 398 3.02 -16.63 -11.75
CA GLU A 398 3.50 -17.57 -12.77
C GLU A 398 4.93 -17.27 -13.22
N THR A 399 5.26 -16.00 -13.48
CA THR A 399 6.57 -15.65 -14.02
C THR A 399 7.59 -15.29 -12.96
N GLY A 400 7.23 -14.63 -11.87
CA GLY A 400 8.16 -14.17 -10.83
C GLY A 400 8.49 -15.28 -9.85
N PHE A 401 7.50 -15.69 -9.07
CA PHE A 401 7.68 -16.58 -7.90
C PHE A 401 7.84 -18.06 -8.25
N ARG A 402 7.21 -18.54 -9.34
CA ARG A 402 7.29 -19.93 -9.80
C ARG A 402 8.44 -20.21 -10.77
N ASN A 403 9.21 -19.20 -11.16
CA ASN A 403 10.34 -19.34 -12.08
C ASN A 403 11.67 -19.25 -11.34
N GLN A 404 12.46 -20.33 -11.39
CA GLN A 404 13.77 -20.42 -10.75
C GLN A 404 14.78 -19.34 -11.22
N PHE A 405 14.57 -18.74 -12.40
CA PHE A 405 15.46 -17.76 -13.00
C PHE A 405 15.07 -16.30 -12.77
N ASN A 406 13.90 -16.01 -12.18
CA ASN A 406 13.47 -14.64 -11.93
C ASN A 406 13.77 -14.24 -10.48
N PHE A 407 12.83 -14.47 -9.56
CA PHE A 407 13.05 -14.21 -8.15
C PHE A 407 12.30 -15.26 -7.33
N ALA A 408 13.04 -16.26 -6.86
CA ALA A 408 12.48 -17.37 -6.11
C ALA A 408 11.75 -16.87 -4.86
N PHE A 409 10.58 -17.44 -4.61
CA PHE A 409 9.76 -17.08 -3.47
C PHE A 409 10.53 -17.13 -2.13
N GLU A 410 11.35 -18.16 -1.93
CA GLU A 410 12.16 -18.36 -0.72
C GLU A 410 13.20 -17.26 -0.46
N THR A 411 13.67 -16.57 -1.51
CA THR A 411 14.69 -15.53 -1.36
C THR A 411 14.08 -14.18 -0.99
N ILE A 412 12.88 -13.89 -1.48
CA ILE A 412 12.11 -12.67 -1.14
C ILE A 412 11.48 -12.81 0.26
N PHE A 413 10.68 -13.86 0.47
CA PHE A 413 9.93 -14.08 1.72
C PHE A 413 10.46 -15.32 2.44
N ARG A 414 11.23 -15.11 3.51
CA ARG A 414 11.83 -16.22 4.27
C ARG A 414 10.79 -16.87 5.20
N GLN A 415 9.88 -16.06 5.74
CA GLN A 415 8.96 -16.42 6.82
C GLN A 415 7.61 -15.67 6.72
N SER A 416 6.61 -16.08 7.50
CA SER A 416 5.27 -15.46 7.52
C SER A 416 5.31 -13.97 7.85
N ARG A 417 6.15 -13.58 8.80
CA ARG A 417 6.33 -12.18 9.22
C ARG A 417 6.77 -11.28 8.07
N ASP A 418 7.58 -11.80 7.14
CA ASP A 418 8.03 -11.03 5.98
C ASP A 418 6.83 -10.69 5.06
N VAL A 419 5.92 -11.65 4.87
CA VAL A 419 4.68 -11.44 4.12
C VAL A 419 3.79 -10.39 4.78
N ILE A 420 3.59 -10.47 6.10
CA ILE A 420 2.77 -9.50 6.86
C ILE A 420 3.37 -8.08 6.74
N LYS A 421 4.68 -7.94 6.92
CA LYS A 421 5.38 -6.65 6.77
C LYS A 421 5.26 -6.08 5.36
N PHE A 422 5.47 -6.91 4.35
CA PHE A 422 5.31 -6.50 2.96
C PHE A 422 3.88 -6.05 2.66
N ILE A 423 2.86 -6.81 3.07
CA ILE A 423 1.46 -6.44 2.85
C ILE A 423 1.12 -5.11 3.53
N ASN A 424 1.55 -4.90 4.78
CA ASN A 424 1.30 -3.64 5.48
C ASN A 424 1.91 -2.45 4.74
N ASN A 425 3.13 -2.59 4.22
CA ASN A 425 3.78 -1.55 3.41
C ASN A 425 3.08 -1.37 2.06
N PHE A 426 2.78 -2.46 1.37
CA PHE A 426 2.16 -2.45 0.04
C PHE A 426 0.75 -1.85 0.08
N LYS A 427 -0.01 -2.06 1.16
CA LYS A 427 -1.35 -1.47 1.36
C LYS A 427 -1.31 0.06 1.31
N ILE A 428 -0.28 0.68 1.88
CA ILE A 428 -0.06 2.13 1.83
C ILE A 428 0.21 2.56 0.39
N ALA A 429 1.20 1.94 -0.27
CA ALA A 429 1.57 2.25 -1.64
C ALA A 429 0.36 2.11 -2.60
N TYR A 430 -0.37 1.00 -2.47
CA TYR A 430 -1.52 0.68 -3.29
C TYR A 430 -2.68 1.66 -3.11
N GLN A 431 -2.92 2.14 -1.88
CA GLN A 431 -3.98 3.11 -1.61
C GLN A 431 -3.80 4.40 -2.44
N PHE A 432 -2.56 4.88 -2.60
CA PHE A 432 -2.26 6.11 -3.32
C PHE A 432 -2.03 5.90 -4.81
N LEU A 433 -1.35 4.81 -5.19
CA LEU A 433 -0.85 4.62 -6.55
C LEU A 433 -1.57 3.53 -7.32
N GLY A 434 -2.34 2.65 -6.66
CA GLY A 434 -2.90 1.44 -7.28
C GLY A 434 -3.74 1.71 -8.53
N LYS A 435 -4.39 2.88 -8.65
CA LYS A 435 -5.17 3.29 -9.83
C LYS A 435 -4.46 4.32 -10.72
N GLU A 436 -3.28 4.77 -10.32
CA GLU A 436 -2.52 5.83 -10.99
C GLU A 436 -1.36 5.27 -11.83
N VAL A 437 -0.88 4.07 -11.50
CA VAL A 437 0.27 3.43 -12.16
C VAL A 437 -0.02 1.96 -12.49
N MET A 438 0.83 1.32 -13.30
CA MET A 438 0.70 -0.11 -13.58
C MET A 438 0.95 -0.94 -12.32
N PHE A 439 -0.03 -1.77 -11.95
CA PHE A 439 0.00 -2.58 -10.74
C PHE A 439 1.23 -3.50 -10.68
N GLU A 440 1.57 -4.17 -11.79
CA GLU A 440 2.69 -5.10 -11.84
C GLU A 440 4.03 -4.41 -11.55
N SER A 441 4.25 -3.23 -12.14
CA SER A 441 5.45 -2.43 -11.85
C SER A 441 5.47 -1.97 -10.40
N LEU A 442 4.33 -1.55 -9.85
CA LEU A 442 4.25 -1.11 -8.46
C LEU A 442 4.58 -2.26 -7.51
N PHE A 443 3.98 -3.44 -7.74
CA PHE A 443 4.22 -4.62 -6.92
C PHE A 443 5.68 -5.05 -6.93
N VAL A 444 6.31 -5.16 -8.11
CA VAL A 444 7.72 -5.56 -8.22
C VAL A 444 8.65 -4.50 -7.63
N LEU A 445 8.34 -3.22 -7.77
CA LEU A 445 9.13 -2.15 -7.17
C LEU A 445 9.03 -2.19 -5.64
N GLU A 446 7.85 -2.48 -5.09
CA GLU A 446 7.66 -2.62 -3.65
C GLU A 446 8.34 -3.89 -3.10
N LEU A 447 8.48 -4.96 -3.90
CA LEU A 447 9.34 -6.10 -3.56
C LEU A 447 10.82 -5.70 -3.50
N LEU A 448 11.28 -4.92 -4.49
CA LEU A 448 12.65 -4.37 -4.51
C LEU A 448 12.90 -3.49 -3.29
N LYS A 449 11.97 -2.59 -2.96
CA LYS A 449 12.04 -1.73 -1.77
C LYS A 449 12.06 -2.54 -0.47
N PHE A 450 11.19 -3.55 -0.37
CA PHE A 450 11.08 -4.39 0.83
C PHE A 450 12.39 -5.14 1.11
N ARG A 451 13.06 -5.64 0.06
CA ARG A 451 14.25 -6.47 0.22
C ARG A 451 15.58 -5.74 0.07
N PHE A 452 15.61 -4.71 -0.76
CA PHE A 452 16.80 -3.96 -1.15
C PHE A 452 16.53 -2.44 -1.17
N PRO A 453 16.24 -1.83 0.00
CA PRO A 453 15.90 -0.40 0.07
C PRO A 453 16.98 0.51 -0.53
N LEU A 454 18.26 0.19 -0.31
CA LEU A 454 19.38 0.96 -0.90
C LEU A 454 19.40 0.92 -2.44
N ILE A 455 18.98 -0.20 -3.05
CA ILE A 455 18.89 -0.32 -4.51
C ILE A 455 17.67 0.45 -5.03
N TYR A 456 16.56 0.41 -4.30
CA TYR A 456 15.39 1.23 -4.59
C TYR A 456 15.72 2.73 -4.58
N ASP A 457 16.43 3.21 -3.56
CA ASP A 457 16.85 4.61 -3.45
C ASP A 457 17.82 4.97 -4.60
N ARG A 458 18.81 4.11 -4.87
CA ARG A 458 19.77 4.32 -5.97
C ARG A 458 19.09 4.32 -7.34
N LEU A 459 18.05 3.50 -7.55
CA LEU A 459 17.28 3.49 -8.80
C LEU A 459 16.60 4.85 -9.03
N PHE A 460 16.13 5.51 -7.98
CA PHE A 460 15.54 6.85 -8.08
C PHE A 460 16.61 7.94 -8.24
N GLU A 461 17.61 7.97 -7.36
CA GLU A 461 18.61 9.06 -7.29
C GLU A 461 19.66 9.00 -8.39
N ARG A 462 20.04 7.79 -8.81
CA ARG A 462 21.10 7.52 -9.79
C ARG A 462 20.61 6.59 -10.90
N ARG A 463 19.43 6.89 -11.44
CA ARG A 463 18.78 6.05 -12.47
C ARG A 463 19.71 5.69 -13.65
N ASN A 464 20.60 6.59 -14.06
CA ASN A 464 21.55 6.36 -15.17
C ASN A 464 22.54 5.20 -14.92
N ASP A 465 22.71 4.76 -13.67
CA ASP A 465 23.47 3.55 -13.33
C ASP A 465 22.74 2.27 -13.81
N PHE A 466 21.40 2.33 -13.89
CA PHE A 466 20.53 1.20 -14.18
C PHE A 466 19.95 1.26 -15.58
N ILE A 467 19.44 2.41 -15.98
CA ILE A 467 18.61 2.60 -17.16
C ILE A 467 19.17 3.68 -18.08
N ARG A 468 18.77 3.65 -19.35
CA ARG A 468 19.04 4.68 -20.34
C ARG A 468 17.78 5.00 -21.13
N ASP A 469 17.73 6.22 -21.68
CA ASP A 469 16.69 6.61 -22.63
C ASP A 469 16.89 5.83 -23.94
N LYS A 470 15.84 5.20 -24.44
CA LYS A 470 15.83 4.70 -25.81
C LYS A 470 15.51 5.86 -26.75
N PRO A 471 16.37 6.20 -27.72
CA PRO A 471 16.10 7.28 -28.66
C PRO A 471 14.80 7.01 -29.43
N SER A 472 13.93 8.00 -29.48
CA SER A 472 12.78 8.04 -30.39
C SER A 472 12.70 9.37 -31.12
N ARG A 473 11.93 9.40 -32.21
CA ARG A 473 11.57 10.61 -32.95
C ARG A 473 10.53 11.45 -32.20
N SER A 474 9.76 10.83 -31.33
CA SER A 474 8.63 11.46 -30.63
C SER A 474 8.65 11.16 -29.14
N SER A 475 8.30 12.17 -28.33
CA SER A 475 8.28 12.10 -26.86
C SER A 475 7.36 11.01 -26.30
N HIS A 476 6.25 10.71 -26.99
CA HIS A 476 5.28 9.70 -26.57
C HIS A 476 5.75 8.25 -26.79
N GLU A 477 6.82 8.07 -27.56
CA GLU A 477 7.47 6.79 -27.80
C GLU A 477 8.75 6.61 -26.98
N GLU A 478 9.19 7.63 -26.24
CA GLU A 478 10.33 7.52 -25.35
C GLU A 478 10.02 6.59 -24.17
N TYR A 479 10.95 5.67 -23.91
CA TYR A 479 10.91 4.82 -22.73
C TYR A 479 12.31 4.46 -22.26
N TYR A 480 12.40 4.16 -20.97
CA TYR A 480 13.59 3.67 -20.31
C TYR A 480 13.80 2.18 -20.57
N GLU A 481 15.04 1.82 -20.88
CA GLU A 481 15.49 0.42 -20.92
C GLU A 481 16.64 0.20 -19.95
N LEU A 482 16.76 -1.01 -19.42
CA LEU A 482 17.93 -1.38 -18.62
C LEU A 482 19.19 -1.32 -19.46
N ARG A 483 20.23 -0.77 -18.87
CA ARG A 483 21.58 -0.87 -19.41
C ARG A 483 22.04 -2.31 -19.23
N THR A 484 22.31 -2.98 -20.34
CA THR A 484 22.78 -4.36 -20.37
C THR A 484 24.21 -4.46 -20.90
N TYR A 485 24.85 -5.60 -20.63
CA TYR A 485 26.09 -6.01 -21.26
C TYR A 485 25.98 -7.50 -21.66
N LEU A 486 26.70 -7.89 -22.70
CA LEU A 486 26.63 -9.25 -23.25
C LEU A 486 27.65 -10.17 -22.56
N VAL A 487 27.18 -11.32 -22.09
CA VAL A 487 28.01 -12.45 -21.62
C VAL A 487 27.51 -13.71 -22.29
N GLU A 488 28.37 -14.39 -23.07
CA GLU A 488 28.04 -15.69 -23.71
C GLU A 488 26.69 -15.72 -24.48
N LYS A 489 26.29 -14.57 -25.06
CA LYS A 489 25.02 -14.30 -25.78
C LYS A 489 23.80 -14.02 -24.91
N GLU A 490 23.94 -13.93 -23.59
CA GLU A 490 22.91 -13.42 -22.69
C GLU A 490 23.14 -11.94 -22.40
N GLU A 491 22.07 -11.14 -22.43
CA GLU A 491 22.09 -9.75 -21.97
C GLU A 491 21.82 -9.68 -20.47
N LEU A 492 22.80 -9.19 -19.72
CA LEU A 492 22.71 -9.04 -18.27
C LEU A 492 22.70 -7.56 -17.85
N PRO A 493 21.94 -7.16 -16.81
CA PRO A 493 21.95 -5.79 -16.31
C PRO A 493 23.34 -5.36 -15.85
N ILE A 494 23.81 -4.20 -16.30
CA ILE A 494 25.14 -3.66 -15.98
C ILE A 494 25.35 -3.48 -14.48
N ILE A 495 24.29 -3.12 -13.75
CA ILE A 495 24.32 -2.97 -12.30
C ILE A 495 24.79 -4.25 -11.59
N GLY A 496 24.46 -5.43 -12.13
CA GLY A 496 24.91 -6.69 -11.55
C GLY A 496 26.43 -6.85 -11.56
N ARG A 497 27.14 -6.21 -12.50
CA ARG A 497 28.61 -6.15 -12.48
C ARG A 497 29.10 -5.20 -11.39
N THR A 498 28.52 -4.00 -11.31
CA THR A 498 28.88 -2.99 -10.32
C THR A 498 28.70 -3.51 -8.89
N LEU A 499 27.58 -4.17 -8.60
CA LEU A 499 27.32 -4.73 -7.26
C LEU A 499 28.31 -5.84 -6.88
N ARG A 500 28.80 -6.61 -7.86
CA ARG A 500 29.86 -7.62 -7.63
C ARG A 500 31.20 -6.99 -7.30
N GLU A 501 31.53 -5.87 -7.97
CA GLU A 501 32.73 -5.09 -7.68
C GLU A 501 32.67 -4.43 -6.29
N GLU A 502 31.48 -4.03 -5.83
CA GLU A 502 31.24 -3.42 -4.51
C GLU A 502 31.29 -4.44 -3.34
N GLN A 503 31.08 -5.73 -3.60
CA GLN A 503 31.11 -6.84 -2.62
C GLN A 503 30.17 -6.68 -1.40
N GLN A 504 29.14 -5.84 -1.51
CA GLN A 504 28.14 -5.63 -0.44
C GLN A 504 26.98 -6.63 -0.46
N TYR A 505 26.77 -7.30 -1.60
CA TYR A 505 25.68 -8.24 -1.82
C TYR A 505 26.24 -9.60 -2.24
N THR A 506 25.58 -10.67 -1.80
CA THR A 506 25.90 -12.03 -2.24
C THR A 506 25.49 -12.27 -3.70
N GLU A 507 26.07 -13.24 -4.39
CA GLU A 507 25.68 -13.55 -5.78
C GLU A 507 24.17 -13.85 -5.92
N SER A 508 23.57 -14.53 -4.94
CA SER A 508 22.14 -14.82 -4.96
C SER A 508 21.28 -13.57 -4.80
N GLU A 509 21.71 -12.59 -4.00
CA GLU A 509 21.07 -11.29 -3.88
C GLU A 509 21.23 -10.46 -5.16
N ILE A 510 22.40 -10.49 -5.79
CA ILE A 510 22.66 -9.80 -7.06
C ILE A 510 21.79 -10.39 -8.17
N THR A 511 21.70 -11.72 -8.27
CA THR A 511 20.76 -12.38 -9.19
C THR A 511 19.32 -11.94 -8.92
N LEU A 512 18.92 -11.84 -7.64
CA LEU A 512 17.57 -11.41 -7.25
C LEU A 512 17.28 -9.96 -7.65
N ILE A 513 18.21 -9.05 -7.39
CA ILE A 513 18.14 -7.63 -7.77
C ILE A 513 18.01 -7.51 -9.29
N CYS A 514 18.89 -8.17 -10.04
CA CYS A 514 18.86 -8.18 -11.50
C CYS A 514 17.55 -8.77 -12.04
N GLY A 515 17.03 -9.83 -11.41
CA GLY A 515 15.74 -10.44 -11.74
C GLY A 515 14.56 -9.48 -11.52
N LEU A 516 14.51 -8.80 -10.37
CA LEU A 516 13.48 -7.79 -10.08
C LEU A 516 13.54 -6.61 -11.06
N LEU A 517 14.73 -6.08 -11.31
CA LEU A 517 14.94 -5.01 -12.29
C LEU A 517 14.54 -5.45 -13.70
N ASN A 518 14.95 -6.66 -14.10
CA ASN A 518 14.54 -7.22 -15.37
C ASN A 518 13.04 -7.37 -15.48
N ASN A 519 12.28 -7.64 -14.41
CA ASN A 519 10.81 -7.67 -14.49
C ASN A 519 10.19 -6.26 -14.49
N LEU A 520 10.86 -5.27 -13.90
CA LEU A 520 10.42 -3.87 -13.95
C LEU A 520 10.56 -3.27 -15.35
N PHE A 521 11.67 -3.55 -16.03
CA PHE A 521 12.06 -2.87 -17.28
C PHE A 521 12.15 -3.78 -18.51
N PHE A 522 12.24 -5.10 -18.32
CA PHE A 522 12.34 -6.10 -19.38
C PHE A 522 11.24 -7.15 -19.20
N LYS A 523 11.11 -8.09 -20.13
CA LYS A 523 10.28 -9.31 -19.97
C LYS A 523 8.75 -9.21 -20.01
N PHE A 524 8.12 -8.04 -20.05
CA PHE A 524 6.73 -7.98 -20.52
C PHE A 524 6.67 -7.34 -21.89
N ASN A 525 6.34 -8.15 -22.90
CA ASN A 525 5.66 -7.72 -24.12
C ASN A 525 4.39 -6.86 -23.82
N ARG A 526 3.97 -6.76 -22.54
CA ARG A 526 2.93 -5.90 -21.99
C ARG A 526 3.40 -4.62 -21.27
N SER A 527 4.62 -4.51 -20.73
CA SER A 527 5.08 -3.23 -20.15
C SER A 527 5.15 -2.16 -21.25
N ALA A 528 5.53 -2.54 -22.47
CA ALA A 528 5.42 -1.70 -23.67
C ALA A 528 3.97 -1.50 -24.19
N LYS A 529 2.97 -2.10 -23.54
CA LYS A 529 1.53 -1.94 -23.84
C LYS A 529 0.78 -1.16 -22.75
N ALA A 530 1.24 -1.22 -21.50
CA ALA A 530 0.67 -0.52 -20.36
C ALA A 530 1.27 0.88 -20.24
N LYS A 531 0.48 1.89 -20.62
CA LYS A 531 0.95 3.27 -20.88
C LYS A 531 1.37 4.00 -19.60
N ASN A 532 0.92 3.52 -18.45
CA ASN A 532 1.28 4.01 -17.11
C ASN A 532 2.36 3.15 -16.43
N ALA A 533 3.12 2.36 -17.19
CA ALA A 533 4.25 1.56 -16.70
C ALA A 533 5.45 2.44 -16.28
N ILE A 534 6.29 1.91 -15.38
CA ILE A 534 7.48 2.61 -14.86
C ILE A 534 8.51 2.96 -15.94
N ILE A 535 8.48 2.26 -17.09
CA ILE A 535 9.39 2.50 -18.20
C ILE A 535 9.16 3.84 -18.88
N TYR A 536 7.98 4.46 -18.74
CA TYR A 536 7.69 5.74 -19.39
C TYR A 536 8.18 6.89 -18.51
N PRO A 537 8.99 7.83 -19.04
CA PRO A 537 9.52 8.97 -18.28
C PRO A 537 8.44 9.76 -17.51
N MET A 538 7.28 9.97 -18.15
CA MET A 538 6.13 10.67 -17.57
C MET A 538 5.56 10.01 -16.30
N PHE A 539 5.76 8.69 -16.13
CA PHE A 539 5.23 7.93 -14.98
C PHE A 539 6.31 7.52 -13.97
N PHE A 540 7.58 7.42 -14.38
CA PHE A 540 8.66 6.88 -13.57
C PHE A 540 8.68 7.43 -12.14
N GLU A 541 8.73 8.75 -11.98
CA GLU A 541 8.84 9.38 -10.66
C GLU A 541 7.59 9.17 -9.78
N ARG A 542 6.41 8.92 -10.38
CA ARG A 542 5.16 8.71 -9.64
C ARG A 542 5.24 7.47 -8.75
N TYR A 543 5.94 6.43 -9.20
CA TYR A 543 6.13 5.19 -8.45
C TYR A 543 6.87 5.39 -7.12
N PHE A 544 7.64 6.47 -6.97
CA PHE A 544 8.47 6.72 -5.79
C PHE A 544 7.86 7.74 -4.82
N ARG A 545 6.83 8.49 -5.24
CA ARG A 545 6.32 9.65 -4.49
C ARG A 545 5.16 9.37 -3.54
N TYR A 546 4.44 8.26 -3.71
CA TYR A 546 3.16 7.96 -3.05
C TYR A 546 2.13 9.10 -3.13
N ARG A 547 2.24 9.97 -4.14
CA ARG A 547 1.33 11.07 -4.45
C ARG A 547 1.54 11.51 -5.89
N LEU A 548 0.52 12.13 -6.46
CA LEU A 548 0.65 12.86 -7.71
C LEU A 548 1.27 14.24 -7.46
N SER A 549 2.10 14.70 -8.38
CA SER A 549 2.57 16.09 -8.43
C SER A 549 1.58 16.98 -9.17
N ASN A 550 1.78 18.30 -9.11
CA ASN A 550 1.03 19.26 -9.92
C ASN A 550 1.37 19.18 -11.43
N ARG A 551 2.38 18.39 -11.80
CA ARG A 551 2.75 18.10 -13.19
C ARG A 551 2.16 16.78 -13.69
N ASP A 552 1.43 16.07 -12.83
CA ASP A 552 0.89 14.76 -13.16
C ASP A 552 -0.59 14.81 -13.48
N ILE A 553 -0.95 14.31 -14.66
CA ILE A 553 -2.34 13.97 -14.99
C ILE A 553 -2.69 12.65 -14.29
N SER A 554 -3.70 12.66 -13.43
CA SER A 554 -4.22 11.43 -12.82
C SER A 554 -4.73 10.47 -13.90
N GLU A 555 -4.28 9.22 -13.83
CA GLU A 555 -4.71 8.19 -14.77
C GLU A 555 -6.20 7.88 -14.58
N LYS A 556 -6.70 7.96 -13.34
CA LYS A 556 -8.13 7.84 -13.05
C LYS A 556 -8.94 8.94 -13.72
N LEU A 557 -8.46 10.19 -13.69
CA LEU A 557 -9.14 11.31 -14.36
C LEU A 557 -9.12 11.14 -15.88
N PHE A 558 -7.97 10.79 -16.45
CA PHE A 558 -7.82 10.53 -17.88
C PHE A 558 -8.77 9.43 -18.36
N GLN A 559 -8.79 8.26 -17.69
CA GLN A 559 -9.66 7.14 -18.05
C GLN A 559 -11.15 7.50 -17.94
N ASN A 560 -11.54 8.28 -16.93
CA ASN A 560 -12.92 8.74 -16.80
C ASN A 560 -13.31 9.67 -17.96
N ALA A 561 -12.45 10.63 -18.31
CA ALA A 561 -12.67 11.51 -19.45
C ALA A 561 -12.77 10.72 -20.77
N TRP A 562 -11.88 9.74 -20.96
CA TRP A 562 -11.85 8.86 -22.13
C TRP A 562 -13.15 8.05 -22.28
N GLN A 563 -13.64 7.47 -21.18
CA GLN A 563 -14.90 6.70 -21.16
C GLN A 563 -16.14 7.56 -21.49
N ARG A 564 -16.10 8.86 -21.21
CA ARG A 564 -17.17 9.81 -21.57
C ARG A 564 -17.13 10.26 -23.03
N GLY A 565 -16.20 9.72 -23.83
CA GLY A 565 -16.03 10.08 -25.23
C GLY A 565 -15.52 11.49 -25.44
N ILE A 566 -15.75 12.06 -26.63
CA ILE A 566 -15.11 13.31 -27.05
C ILE A 566 -15.44 14.48 -26.13
N LEU A 567 -16.67 14.59 -25.62
CA LEU A 567 -17.05 15.67 -24.70
C LEU A 567 -16.24 15.62 -23.39
N GLY A 568 -16.01 14.41 -22.87
CA GLY A 568 -15.18 14.21 -21.67
C GLY A 568 -13.73 14.62 -21.91
N VAL A 569 -13.16 14.21 -23.04
CA VAL A 569 -11.78 14.57 -23.39
C VAL A 569 -11.64 16.07 -23.67
N LYS A 570 -12.62 16.71 -24.34
CA LYS A 570 -12.62 18.16 -24.53
C LYS A 570 -12.53 18.92 -23.21
N ASN A 571 -13.37 18.56 -22.23
CA ASN A 571 -13.32 19.17 -20.89
C ASN A 571 -11.96 18.95 -20.21
N LEU A 572 -11.35 17.78 -20.38
CA LEU A 572 -10.02 17.51 -19.84
C LEU A 572 -8.93 18.33 -20.53
N VAL A 573 -9.01 18.54 -21.84
CA VAL A 573 -8.10 19.42 -22.59
C VAL A 573 -8.18 20.85 -22.05
N ASP A 574 -9.38 21.34 -21.75
CA ASP A 574 -9.61 22.69 -21.25
C ASP A 574 -8.98 22.86 -19.86
N GLN A 575 -9.18 21.89 -18.97
CA GLN A 575 -8.55 21.86 -17.65
C GLN A 575 -7.02 21.77 -17.75
N CYS A 576 -6.49 20.88 -18.60
CA CYS A 576 -5.04 20.75 -18.78
C CYS A 576 -4.42 22.00 -19.43
N ALA A 577 -5.15 22.79 -20.22
CA ALA A 577 -4.67 24.07 -20.71
C ALA A 577 -4.47 25.08 -19.57
N GLU A 578 -5.43 25.16 -18.64
CA GLU A 578 -5.34 26.02 -17.45
C GLU A 578 -4.17 25.58 -16.54
N ASP A 579 -4.00 24.26 -16.37
CA ASP A 579 -2.95 23.67 -15.54
C ASP A 579 -1.57 23.60 -16.21
N LYS A 580 -1.44 24.02 -17.48
CA LYS A 580 -0.22 23.93 -18.32
C LYS A 580 0.30 22.50 -18.53
N LEU A 581 -0.62 21.54 -18.62
CA LEU A 581 -0.39 20.10 -18.77
C LEU A 581 -0.67 19.56 -20.19
N LEU A 582 -0.74 20.44 -21.20
CA LEU A 582 -1.07 20.03 -22.56
C LEU A 582 -0.03 19.09 -23.19
N ASN A 583 1.24 19.18 -22.79
CA ASN A 583 2.30 18.29 -23.29
C ASN A 583 2.15 16.87 -22.74
N GLU A 584 1.89 16.75 -21.44
CA GLU A 584 1.61 15.50 -20.74
C GLU A 584 0.34 14.86 -21.29
N LEU A 585 -0.71 15.67 -21.53
CA LEU A 585 -1.96 15.18 -22.11
C LEU A 585 -1.78 14.72 -23.55
N SER A 586 -1.06 15.48 -24.38
CA SER A 586 -0.72 15.12 -25.76
C SER A 586 0.01 13.78 -25.80
N THR A 587 1.09 13.66 -25.03
CA THR A 587 1.88 12.44 -24.85
C THR A 587 0.99 11.27 -24.45
N ARG A 588 0.14 11.46 -23.44
CA ARG A 588 -0.77 10.41 -22.94
C ARG A 588 -1.79 9.98 -23.99
N ILE A 589 -2.38 10.90 -24.76
CA ILE A 589 -3.34 10.57 -25.83
C ILE A 589 -2.63 9.85 -26.98
N PHE A 590 -1.44 10.29 -27.39
CA PHE A 590 -0.67 9.62 -28.43
C PHE A 590 -0.35 8.16 -28.08
N GLN A 591 -0.08 7.88 -26.80
CA GLN A 591 0.14 6.52 -26.32
C GLN A 591 -1.10 5.62 -26.44
N GLU A 592 -2.32 6.17 -26.58
CA GLU A 592 -3.54 5.36 -26.75
C GLU A 592 -3.49 4.48 -28.01
N LYS A 593 -3.77 3.18 -27.84
CA LYS A 593 -3.77 2.19 -28.93
C LYS A 593 -5.21 1.78 -29.21
N PRO A 594 -5.88 2.37 -30.22
CA PRO A 594 -7.28 2.09 -30.48
C PRO A 594 -7.45 0.63 -30.94
N LYS A 595 -8.53 0.00 -30.47
CA LYS A 595 -8.89 -1.38 -30.87
C LYS A 595 -10.15 -1.42 -31.71
N THR A 596 -11.01 -0.43 -31.53
CA THR A 596 -12.27 -0.28 -32.24
C THR A 596 -12.28 1.00 -33.06
N ARG A 597 -13.22 1.09 -34.01
CA ARG A 597 -13.51 2.32 -34.75
C ARG A 597 -13.73 3.51 -33.83
N ILE A 598 -14.54 3.33 -32.77
CA ILE A 598 -14.90 4.39 -31.82
C ILE A 598 -13.64 4.90 -31.09
N ASP A 599 -12.76 4.00 -30.65
CA ASP A 599 -11.51 4.40 -29.99
C ASP A 599 -10.58 5.18 -30.93
N PHE A 600 -10.52 4.75 -32.20
CA PHE A 600 -9.70 5.40 -33.22
C PHE A 600 -10.21 6.81 -33.51
N GLU A 601 -11.51 6.95 -33.81
CA GLU A 601 -12.15 8.23 -34.06
C GLU A 601 -12.03 9.17 -32.85
N LEU A 602 -12.18 8.64 -31.62
CA LEU A 602 -12.00 9.40 -30.38
C LEU A 602 -10.57 9.91 -30.25
N LYS A 603 -9.55 9.07 -30.47
CA LYS A 603 -8.15 9.47 -30.38
C LYS A 603 -7.82 10.59 -31.37
N VAL A 604 -8.19 10.41 -32.63
CA VAL A 604 -7.94 11.39 -33.69
C VAL A 604 -8.65 12.71 -33.38
N SER A 605 -9.93 12.66 -33.04
CA SER A 605 -10.72 13.86 -32.72
C SER A 605 -10.17 14.60 -31.49
N SER A 606 -9.69 13.85 -30.50
CA SER A 606 -9.09 14.41 -29.28
C SER A 606 -7.78 15.13 -29.56
N LEU A 607 -6.89 14.53 -30.36
CA LEU A 607 -5.62 15.15 -30.78
C LEU A 607 -5.86 16.36 -31.67
N PHE A 608 -6.84 16.31 -32.57
CA PHE A 608 -7.18 17.43 -33.43
C PHE A 608 -7.69 18.64 -32.64
N TYR A 609 -8.54 18.39 -31.64
CA TYR A 609 -9.04 19.42 -30.74
C TYR A 609 -7.95 19.97 -29.82
N LEU A 610 -7.13 19.09 -29.24
CA LEU A 610 -5.98 19.46 -28.41
C LEU A 610 -4.98 20.31 -29.19
N GLY A 611 -4.64 19.91 -30.42
CA GLY A 611 -3.64 20.58 -31.25
C GLY A 611 -3.96 22.05 -31.52
N THR A 612 -5.25 22.39 -31.68
CA THR A 612 -5.69 23.78 -31.86
C THR A 612 -5.35 24.66 -30.65
N ARG A 613 -5.48 24.13 -29.42
CA ARG A 613 -5.07 24.84 -28.20
C ARG A 613 -3.58 24.80 -27.98
N TYR A 614 -2.97 23.65 -28.26
CA TYR A 614 -1.54 23.43 -28.11
C TYR A 614 -0.74 24.45 -28.91
N VAL A 615 -1.06 24.61 -30.20
CA VAL A 615 -0.42 25.59 -31.08
C VAL A 615 -0.65 27.02 -30.62
N ARG A 616 -1.84 27.32 -30.10
CA ARG A 616 -2.18 28.66 -29.57
C ARG A 616 -1.31 29.03 -28.36
N GLU A 617 -1.03 28.07 -27.48
CA GLU A 617 -0.27 28.32 -26.25
C GLU A 617 1.25 28.19 -26.43
N LYS A 618 1.69 27.18 -27.20
CA LYS A 618 3.10 26.78 -27.31
C LYS A 618 3.75 27.16 -28.65
N GLY A 619 2.97 27.63 -29.61
CA GLY A 619 3.43 28.01 -30.94
C GLY A 619 3.33 26.88 -31.97
N ARG A 620 3.29 27.27 -33.24
CA ARG A 620 3.01 26.39 -34.39
C ARG A 620 3.97 25.22 -34.61
N ARG A 621 5.24 25.30 -34.19
CA ARG A 621 6.23 24.22 -34.42
C ARG A 621 6.27 23.19 -33.29
N SER A 622 5.50 23.39 -32.22
CA SER A 622 5.65 22.61 -30.97
C SER A 622 4.83 21.33 -30.91
N PHE A 623 3.83 21.17 -31.80
CA PHE A 623 2.99 19.98 -31.86
C PHE A 623 3.64 18.89 -32.73
N ASP A 624 3.45 17.63 -32.38
CA ASP A 624 4.00 16.49 -33.12
C ASP A 624 3.14 16.16 -34.36
N TYR A 625 3.32 16.95 -35.41
CA TYR A 625 2.59 16.79 -36.68
C TYR A 625 2.94 15.50 -37.42
N GLU A 626 4.20 15.05 -37.34
CA GLU A 626 4.63 13.79 -37.96
C GLU A 626 3.83 12.63 -37.38
N ALA A 627 3.77 12.51 -36.04
CA ALA A 627 3.01 11.46 -35.38
C ALA A 627 1.50 11.54 -35.63
N PHE A 628 0.93 12.75 -35.64
CA PHE A 628 -0.50 12.92 -35.90
C PHE A 628 -0.89 12.57 -37.34
N THR A 629 -0.09 12.98 -38.31
CA THR A 629 -0.36 12.67 -39.72
C THR A 629 -0.06 11.20 -40.04
N ASP A 630 0.91 10.59 -39.36
CA ASP A 630 1.14 9.13 -39.43
C ASP A 630 -0.03 8.32 -38.86
N LEU A 631 -0.72 8.84 -37.84
CA LEU A 631 -1.95 8.22 -37.32
C LEU A 631 -3.08 8.19 -38.37
N LEU A 632 -3.13 9.20 -39.25
CA LEU A 632 -4.11 9.32 -40.34
C LEU A 632 -3.68 8.63 -41.64
N TYR A 633 -2.39 8.30 -41.77
CA TYR A 633 -1.87 7.73 -43.00
C TYR A 633 -2.47 6.35 -43.27
N ASN A 634 -3.20 6.21 -44.36
CA ASN A 634 -3.97 5.03 -44.75
C ASN A 634 -3.32 4.27 -45.92
N TYR A 635 -1.99 4.17 -45.90
CA TYR A 635 -1.23 3.38 -46.88
C TYR A 635 -1.77 1.94 -46.98
N ASP A 636 -1.96 1.46 -48.22
CA ASP A 636 -2.57 0.15 -48.52
C ASP A 636 -3.87 -0.10 -47.72
N HIS A 637 -4.72 0.93 -47.58
CA HIS A 637 -6.03 0.82 -46.93
C HIS A 637 -5.98 0.25 -45.49
N ARG A 638 -4.85 0.42 -44.78
CA ARG A 638 -4.62 -0.22 -43.47
C ARG A 638 -5.64 0.18 -42.42
N ILE A 639 -6.05 1.45 -42.38
CA ILE A 639 -6.99 1.99 -41.38
C ILE A 639 -8.39 1.45 -41.67
N GLU A 640 -8.78 1.40 -42.95
CA GLU A 640 -10.08 0.86 -43.36
C GLU A 640 -10.19 -0.64 -43.07
N LYS A 641 -9.14 -1.39 -43.40
CA LYS A 641 -9.03 -2.83 -43.09
C LYS A 641 -9.11 -3.07 -41.59
N GLN A 642 -8.44 -2.23 -40.77
CA GLN A 642 -8.33 -2.44 -39.32
C GLN A 642 -9.57 -1.97 -38.54
N TYR A 643 -10.14 -0.81 -38.85
CA TYR A 643 -11.16 -0.16 -38.03
C TYR A 643 -12.52 -0.01 -38.73
N TYR A 644 -12.57 0.10 -40.05
CA TYR A 644 -13.80 0.41 -40.80
C TYR A 644 -14.35 -0.78 -41.59
N LYS A 645 -13.86 -2.01 -41.37
CA LYS A 645 -14.32 -3.21 -42.09
C LYS A 645 -14.28 -3.05 -43.63
N LYS A 646 -13.29 -2.30 -44.14
CA LYS A 646 -13.12 -1.94 -45.57
C LYS A 646 -14.18 -0.96 -46.13
N ASP A 647 -14.89 -0.24 -45.28
CA ASP A 647 -15.78 0.87 -45.70
C ASP A 647 -14.96 2.16 -45.87
N GLU A 648 -14.48 2.39 -47.10
CA GLU A 648 -13.68 3.57 -47.47
C GLU A 648 -14.48 4.87 -47.30
N SER A 649 -15.79 4.83 -47.61
CA SER A 649 -16.65 6.01 -47.54
C SER A 649 -16.84 6.47 -46.10
N ALA A 650 -17.00 5.53 -45.15
CA ALA A 650 -17.12 5.86 -43.75
C ALA A 650 -15.84 6.50 -43.16
N TYR A 651 -14.65 6.01 -43.53
CA TYR A 651 -13.39 6.62 -43.08
C TYR A 651 -13.21 8.02 -43.66
N ARG A 652 -13.46 8.18 -44.97
CA ARG A 652 -13.40 9.47 -45.64
C ARG A 652 -14.34 10.50 -44.98
N LEU A 653 -15.61 10.14 -44.75
CA LEU A 653 -16.58 11.03 -44.11
C LEU A 653 -16.14 11.46 -42.69
N PHE A 654 -15.53 10.54 -41.94
CA PHE A 654 -14.96 10.88 -40.64
C PHE A 654 -13.85 11.92 -40.76
N VAL A 655 -12.87 11.70 -41.64
CA VAL A 655 -11.75 12.63 -41.81
C VAL A 655 -12.23 13.99 -42.35
N GLU A 656 -13.14 14.01 -43.31
CA GLU A 656 -13.78 15.26 -43.81
C GLU A 656 -14.49 16.01 -42.69
N SER A 657 -15.15 15.31 -41.75
CA SER A 657 -15.83 15.94 -40.62
C SER A 657 -14.88 16.67 -39.65
N LEU A 658 -13.64 16.18 -39.48
CA LEU A 658 -12.63 16.85 -38.65
C LEU A 658 -12.28 18.22 -39.20
N PHE A 659 -12.02 18.29 -40.51
CA PHE A 659 -11.66 19.52 -41.18
C PHE A 659 -12.88 20.45 -41.34
N ALA A 660 -14.06 19.92 -41.67
CA ALA A 660 -15.27 20.73 -41.73
C ALA A 660 -15.64 21.35 -40.37
N GLY A 661 -15.36 20.64 -39.26
CA GLY A 661 -15.62 21.10 -37.89
C GLY A 661 -14.49 21.89 -37.24
N ALA A 662 -13.45 22.28 -37.99
CA ALA A 662 -12.34 23.06 -37.45
C ALA A 662 -12.79 24.44 -36.92
N GLU A 663 -12.12 24.94 -35.88
CA GLU A 663 -12.43 26.23 -35.24
C GLU A 663 -11.34 27.30 -35.53
N SER A 664 -11.74 28.57 -35.51
CA SER A 664 -10.81 29.71 -35.62
C SER A 664 -9.73 29.65 -34.51
N PRO A 665 -8.45 29.98 -34.80
CA PRO A 665 -7.94 30.69 -35.98
C PRO A 665 -7.50 29.80 -37.16
N TYR A 666 -7.84 28.51 -37.18
CA TYR A 666 -7.50 27.57 -38.26
C TYR A 666 -6.01 27.36 -38.57
N VAL A 667 -5.10 27.88 -37.74
CA VAL A 667 -3.65 27.71 -37.92
C VAL A 667 -3.24 26.24 -37.82
N PHE A 668 -3.66 25.55 -36.76
CA PHE A 668 -3.39 24.13 -36.56
C PHE A 668 -3.92 23.23 -37.70
N PRO A 669 -5.21 23.29 -38.10
CA PRO A 669 -5.71 22.42 -39.16
C PRO A 669 -5.09 22.74 -40.53
N ALA A 670 -4.73 24.00 -40.81
CA ALA A 670 -3.99 24.36 -42.03
C ALA A 670 -2.59 23.72 -42.06
N GLU A 671 -1.88 23.72 -40.92
CA GLU A 671 -0.56 23.11 -40.77
C GLU A 671 -0.63 21.57 -40.89
N VAL A 672 -1.67 20.94 -40.32
CA VAL A 672 -1.92 19.51 -40.50
C VAL A 672 -2.04 19.16 -41.99
N ILE A 673 -2.82 19.93 -42.75
CA ILE A 673 -2.97 19.71 -44.20
C ILE A 673 -1.64 19.93 -44.94
N TYR A 674 -0.85 20.94 -44.53
CA TYR A 674 0.48 21.16 -45.10
C TYR A 674 1.36 19.92 -44.95
N HIS A 675 1.47 19.35 -43.75
CA HIS A 675 2.24 18.13 -43.51
C HIS A 675 1.71 16.92 -44.30
N ILE A 676 0.38 16.73 -44.37
CA ILE A 676 -0.23 15.66 -45.18
C ILE A 676 0.20 15.77 -46.65
N LYS A 677 0.15 16.99 -47.22
CA LYS A 677 0.54 17.24 -48.61
C LYS A 677 2.04 17.10 -48.85
N HIS A 678 2.84 17.69 -47.96
CA HIS A 678 4.30 17.71 -48.07
C HIS A 678 4.88 16.29 -48.00
N ASP A 679 4.37 15.46 -47.07
CA ASP A 679 4.80 14.08 -46.89
C ASP A 679 4.06 13.10 -47.81
N GLN A 680 3.17 13.60 -48.69
CA GLN A 680 2.36 12.81 -49.62
C GLN A 680 1.56 11.68 -48.94
N LYS A 681 0.99 11.95 -47.76
CA LYS A 681 0.24 10.96 -46.97
C LYS A 681 -1.19 10.80 -47.49
N GLU A 682 -1.54 9.60 -47.94
CA GLU A 682 -2.91 9.25 -48.32
C GLU A 682 -3.79 9.04 -47.08
N ILE A 683 -4.81 9.88 -46.87
CA ILE A 683 -5.68 9.82 -45.68
C ILE A 683 -7.15 9.52 -46.00
N GLY A 684 -7.45 9.04 -47.20
CA GLY A 684 -8.82 8.75 -47.66
C GLY A 684 -9.61 9.97 -48.16
N VAL A 685 -9.10 11.19 -47.95
CA VAL A 685 -9.66 12.44 -48.49
C VAL A 685 -8.83 12.89 -49.70
N PRO A 686 -9.45 13.24 -50.84
CA PRO A 686 -8.73 13.74 -52.00
C PRO A 686 -7.97 15.04 -51.68
N THR A 687 -6.75 15.19 -52.24
CA THR A 687 -5.93 16.39 -52.08
C THR A 687 -6.66 17.67 -52.49
N THR A 688 -7.52 17.61 -53.50
CA THR A 688 -8.36 18.75 -53.94
C THR A 688 -9.28 19.25 -52.83
N ALA A 689 -9.96 18.34 -52.11
CA ALA A 689 -10.83 18.70 -50.99
C ALA A 689 -10.02 19.28 -49.82
N LEU A 690 -8.80 18.77 -49.58
CA LEU A 690 -7.91 19.33 -48.56
C LEU A 690 -7.46 20.76 -48.91
N ILE A 691 -7.18 21.04 -50.19
CA ILE A 691 -6.86 22.39 -50.69
C ILE A 691 -8.05 23.33 -50.52
N ASP A 692 -9.28 22.85 -50.77
CA ASP A 692 -10.49 23.64 -50.57
C ASP A 692 -10.67 24.03 -49.09
N PHE A 693 -10.45 23.09 -48.16
CA PHE A 693 -10.44 23.38 -46.72
C PHE A 693 -9.34 24.40 -46.36
N GLN A 694 -8.11 24.19 -46.81
CA GLN A 694 -6.99 25.11 -46.58
C GLN A 694 -7.28 26.53 -47.08
N THR A 695 -7.85 26.65 -48.28
CA THR A 695 -8.22 27.93 -48.90
C THR A 695 -9.36 28.60 -48.12
N HIS A 696 -10.36 27.82 -47.68
CA HIS A 696 -11.43 28.30 -46.82
C HIS A 696 -10.89 28.83 -45.49
N TYR A 697 -10.01 28.08 -44.82
CA TYR A 697 -9.38 28.49 -43.57
C TYR A 697 -8.60 29.78 -43.70
N PHE A 698 -7.78 29.90 -44.75
CA PHE A 698 -7.02 31.12 -45.03
C PHE A 698 -7.94 32.32 -45.26
N LYS A 699 -8.99 32.16 -46.06
CA LYS A 699 -10.00 33.21 -46.30
C LYS A 699 -10.69 33.64 -45.01
N ALA A 700 -11.12 32.68 -44.18
CA ALA A 700 -11.78 32.95 -42.90
C ALA A 700 -10.82 33.64 -41.91
N HIS A 701 -9.58 33.18 -41.83
CA HIS A 701 -8.55 33.80 -40.98
C HIS A 701 -8.27 35.24 -41.39
N ILE A 702 -8.10 35.53 -42.68
CA ILE A 702 -7.86 36.89 -43.16
C ILE A 702 -9.05 37.81 -42.84
N ALA A 703 -10.28 37.31 -42.98
CA ALA A 703 -11.47 38.10 -42.67
C ALA A 703 -11.50 38.55 -41.19
N GLU A 704 -10.99 37.72 -40.27
CA GLU A 704 -10.95 38.02 -38.84
C GLU A 704 -9.68 38.77 -38.41
N LYS A 705 -8.51 38.39 -38.95
CA LYS A 705 -7.18 38.79 -38.43
C LYS A 705 -6.27 39.45 -39.47
N GLY A 706 -6.73 39.62 -40.70
CA GLY A 706 -5.94 40.19 -41.81
C GLY A 706 -4.77 39.29 -42.22
N LEU A 707 -3.82 39.88 -42.98
CA LEU A 707 -2.55 39.23 -43.35
C LEU A 707 -1.55 39.28 -42.18
N SER A 708 -1.95 38.69 -41.05
CA SER A 708 -1.10 38.54 -39.86
C SER A 708 0.10 37.61 -40.13
N LYS A 709 1.00 37.45 -39.15
CA LYS A 709 2.12 36.47 -39.24
C LYS A 709 1.58 35.05 -39.49
N ASP A 710 0.49 34.68 -38.82
CA ASP A 710 -0.15 33.37 -38.98
C ASP A 710 -0.91 33.27 -40.30
N GLY A 711 -1.64 34.32 -40.70
CA GLY A 711 -2.33 34.33 -42.00
C GLY A 711 -1.36 34.22 -43.17
N THR A 712 -0.23 34.94 -43.08
CA THR A 712 0.87 34.83 -44.06
C THR A 712 1.44 33.42 -44.07
N TRP A 713 1.73 32.83 -42.90
CA TRP A 713 2.21 31.45 -42.79
C TRP A 713 1.24 30.44 -43.41
N MET A 714 -0.06 30.56 -43.12
CA MET A 714 -1.10 29.72 -43.70
C MET A 714 -1.07 29.79 -45.23
N PHE A 715 -0.90 30.97 -45.83
CA PHE A 715 -0.72 31.10 -47.27
C PHE A 715 0.49 30.33 -47.79
N TRP A 716 1.65 30.43 -47.14
CA TRP A 716 2.85 29.68 -47.49
C TRP A 716 2.66 28.16 -47.42
N GLY A 717 1.80 27.68 -46.53
CA GLY A 717 1.41 26.27 -46.46
C GLY A 717 0.50 25.80 -47.60
N ILE A 718 -0.16 26.71 -48.34
CA ILE A 718 -1.05 26.38 -49.48
C ILE A 718 -0.23 26.29 -50.77
N ARG A 719 0.75 25.39 -50.75
CA ARG A 719 1.64 25.08 -51.86
C ARG A 719 1.76 23.57 -52.07
N HIS A 720 2.24 23.18 -53.24
CA HIS A 720 2.75 21.84 -53.49
C HIS A 720 4.21 21.92 -53.93
N ASP A 721 5.00 20.97 -53.45
CA ASP A 721 6.41 20.85 -53.80
C ASP A 721 6.58 19.88 -54.95
N TYR A 722 7.50 20.18 -55.85
CA TYR A 722 7.83 19.34 -57.01
C TYR A 722 9.34 19.36 -57.26
N THR A 723 9.83 18.35 -57.97
CA THR A 723 11.24 18.22 -58.30
C THR A 723 11.46 18.26 -59.80
N GLU A 724 12.52 18.95 -60.22
CA GLU A 724 12.99 18.97 -61.60
C GLU A 724 14.44 18.46 -61.67
N PRO A 725 14.87 17.82 -62.77
CA PRO A 725 16.27 17.41 -62.94
C PRO A 725 17.21 18.63 -62.84
N ALA A 726 18.27 18.50 -62.05
CA ALA A 726 19.23 19.58 -61.87
C ALA A 726 19.98 19.87 -63.19
N PRO A 727 19.99 21.12 -63.68
CA PRO A 727 20.67 21.47 -64.93
C PRO A 727 22.14 21.06 -64.89
N GLY A 728 22.57 20.22 -65.85
CA GLY A 728 23.97 19.79 -65.99
C GLY A 728 24.48 18.81 -64.92
N LYS A 729 23.63 18.26 -64.05
CA LYS A 729 24.03 17.27 -63.03
C LYS A 729 23.13 16.02 -63.07
N PRO A 730 23.49 14.99 -63.86
CA PRO A 730 22.74 13.74 -63.94
C PRO A 730 22.60 13.09 -62.55
N GLY A 731 21.38 12.71 -62.18
CA GLY A 731 21.07 12.09 -60.88
C GLY A 731 20.80 13.07 -59.72
N TYR A 732 20.94 14.38 -59.94
CA TYR A 732 20.54 15.40 -58.98
C TYR A 732 19.19 16.02 -59.39
N VAL A 733 18.39 16.39 -58.39
CA VAL A 733 17.11 17.09 -58.59
C VAL A 733 17.13 18.41 -57.84
N THR A 734 16.51 19.44 -58.43
CA THR A 734 16.22 20.72 -57.79
C THR A 734 14.79 20.65 -57.24
N LYS A 735 14.61 21.07 -55.98
CA LYS A 735 13.29 21.18 -55.35
C LYS A 735 12.71 22.57 -55.62
N HIS A 736 11.46 22.60 -56.05
CA HIS A 736 10.68 23.81 -56.30
C HIS A 736 9.32 23.69 -55.62
N PHE A 737 8.60 24.79 -55.51
CA PHE A 737 7.22 24.78 -55.05
C PHE A 737 6.35 25.77 -55.84
N LYS A 738 5.05 25.52 -55.86
CA LYS A 738 4.04 26.42 -56.45
C LYS A 738 2.84 26.53 -55.53
N PHE A 739 2.25 27.71 -55.48
CA PHE A 739 1.00 27.94 -54.75
C PHE A 739 -0.18 27.30 -55.47
N GLU A 740 -1.15 26.81 -54.69
CA GLU A 740 -2.32 26.16 -55.29
C GLU A 740 -3.22 27.18 -56.00
N PRO A 741 -3.72 26.90 -57.22
CA PRO A 741 -4.54 27.85 -57.97
C PRO A 741 -5.73 28.46 -57.21
N PRO A 742 -6.47 27.72 -56.35
CA PRO A 742 -7.60 28.27 -55.61
C PRO A 742 -7.26 29.41 -54.65
N VAL A 743 -6.03 29.49 -54.12
CA VAL A 743 -5.65 30.53 -53.14
C VAL A 743 -5.23 31.84 -53.79
N ILE A 744 -4.78 31.80 -55.05
CA ILE A 744 -4.26 32.96 -55.79
C ILE A 744 -5.23 34.15 -55.83
N PRO A 745 -6.51 34.01 -56.24
CA PRO A 745 -7.44 35.14 -56.24
C PRO A 745 -7.71 35.66 -54.82
N VAL A 746 -7.69 34.78 -53.80
CA VAL A 746 -7.92 35.14 -52.40
C VAL A 746 -6.79 36.00 -51.86
N VAL A 747 -5.53 35.61 -52.09
CA VAL A 747 -4.38 36.37 -51.62
C VAL A 747 -4.24 37.71 -52.36
N LYS A 748 -4.52 37.76 -53.67
CA LYS A 748 -4.50 39.03 -54.42
C LYS A 748 -5.51 40.04 -53.87
N ALA A 749 -6.73 39.60 -53.58
CA ALA A 749 -7.73 40.45 -52.94
C ALA A 749 -7.27 40.89 -51.54
N ALA A 750 -6.74 39.97 -50.73
CA ALA A 750 -6.21 40.28 -49.41
C ALA A 750 -5.06 41.30 -49.45
N LEU A 751 -4.15 41.21 -50.43
CA LEU A 751 -3.06 42.16 -50.65
C LEU A 751 -3.52 43.55 -51.07
N ALA A 752 -4.71 43.69 -51.67
CA ALA A 752 -5.29 44.98 -52.01
C ALA A 752 -6.06 45.58 -50.82
N GLU A 753 -6.74 44.73 -50.04
CA GLU A 753 -7.72 45.16 -49.03
C GLU A 753 -7.19 45.19 -47.60
N GLN A 754 -6.12 44.45 -47.26
CA GLN A 754 -5.58 44.32 -45.90
C GLN A 754 -4.18 44.92 -45.78
N ASP A 755 -3.69 45.13 -44.55
CA ASP A 755 -2.28 45.50 -44.35
C ASP A 755 -1.38 44.28 -44.68
N PRO A 756 -0.55 44.32 -45.73
CA PRO A 756 0.27 43.20 -46.17
C PRO A 756 1.68 43.20 -45.54
N PHE A 757 1.97 44.02 -44.52
CA PHE A 757 3.33 44.14 -43.97
C PHE A 757 4.02 42.79 -43.69
N GLN A 758 3.35 41.87 -42.99
CA GLN A 758 3.92 40.54 -42.71
C GLN A 758 4.11 39.72 -44.00
N PHE A 759 3.19 39.83 -44.95
CA PHE A 759 3.30 39.17 -46.25
C PHE A 759 4.51 39.66 -47.04
N LEU A 760 4.69 40.99 -47.11
CA LEU A 760 5.85 41.61 -47.76
C LEU A 760 7.14 41.12 -47.12
N LYS A 761 7.20 41.10 -45.79
CA LYS A 761 8.37 40.67 -45.03
C LYS A 761 8.73 39.20 -45.30
N PHE A 762 7.76 38.30 -45.33
CA PHE A 762 7.96 36.87 -45.64
C PHE A 762 8.29 36.61 -47.12
N GLY A 763 7.86 37.49 -48.03
CA GLY A 763 8.18 37.39 -49.45
C GLY A 763 9.65 37.68 -49.79
N ILE A 764 10.41 38.21 -48.83
CA ILE A 764 11.83 38.53 -49.00
C ILE A 764 12.68 37.33 -48.58
N LYS A 765 13.52 36.86 -49.50
CA LYS A 765 14.57 35.87 -49.31
C LYS A 765 15.89 36.58 -49.06
N TYR A 766 16.73 36.00 -48.20
CA TYR A 766 18.05 36.53 -47.84
C TYR A 766 19.13 35.50 -48.13
N ASP A 767 20.30 35.94 -48.57
CA ASP A 767 21.46 35.04 -48.68
C ASP A 767 22.02 34.74 -47.27
N MET A 768 22.34 33.47 -47.02
CA MET A 768 22.81 33.03 -45.70
C MET A 768 24.21 33.56 -45.35
N ARG A 769 25.01 33.97 -46.34
CA ARG A 769 26.40 34.41 -46.18
C ARG A 769 26.51 35.92 -46.25
N GLU A 770 25.79 36.54 -47.17
CA GLU A 770 25.85 37.98 -47.42
C GLU A 770 24.49 38.64 -47.16
N LYS A 771 24.35 39.27 -45.99
CA LYS A 771 23.05 39.76 -45.47
C LYS A 771 22.47 40.94 -46.26
N GLU A 772 23.26 41.57 -47.11
CA GLU A 772 22.88 42.66 -48.02
C GLU A 772 22.32 42.11 -49.35
N LEU A 773 22.55 40.82 -49.64
CA LEU A 773 21.97 40.13 -50.78
C LEU A 773 20.57 39.63 -50.46
N VAL A 774 19.59 40.24 -51.12
CA VAL A 774 18.17 40.00 -50.93
C VAL A 774 17.48 39.74 -52.26
N ALA A 775 16.41 38.95 -52.24
CA ALA A 775 15.61 38.66 -53.42
C ALA A 775 14.14 38.52 -53.03
N ILE A 776 13.23 38.76 -53.96
CA ILE A 776 11.84 38.32 -53.79
C ILE A 776 11.79 36.83 -54.11
N HIS A 777 11.08 36.03 -53.30
CA HIS A 777 10.84 34.62 -53.60
C HIS A 777 10.30 34.47 -55.04
N PRO A 778 11.04 33.83 -55.97
CA PRO A 778 10.60 33.72 -57.37
C PRO A 778 9.26 33.00 -57.51
N GLU A 779 9.02 32.00 -56.68
CA GLU A 779 7.76 31.24 -56.63
C GLU A 779 6.57 32.14 -56.26
N LEU A 780 6.79 33.16 -55.42
CA LEU A 780 5.76 34.15 -55.08
C LEU A 780 5.35 34.98 -56.28
N LEU A 781 6.31 35.39 -57.12
CA LEU A 781 6.02 36.19 -58.31
C LEU A 781 5.17 35.45 -59.34
N THR A 782 5.21 34.11 -59.33
CA THR A 782 4.43 33.28 -60.27
C THR A 782 2.91 33.35 -60.06
N ILE A 783 2.44 33.86 -58.93
CA ILE A 783 0.99 34.05 -58.70
C ILE A 783 0.44 35.26 -59.46
N PHE A 784 1.30 36.15 -59.94
CA PHE A 784 0.96 37.35 -60.68
C PHE A 784 1.14 37.13 -62.19
N THR A 785 0.32 37.78 -63.00
CA THR A 785 0.42 37.72 -64.48
C THR A 785 1.74 38.32 -64.95
N THR A 786 2.18 39.40 -64.31
CA THR A 786 3.51 39.98 -64.43
C THR A 786 3.99 40.40 -63.04
N PRO A 787 5.31 40.46 -62.79
CA PRO A 787 5.82 41.01 -61.53
C PRO A 787 5.29 42.42 -61.23
N ASP A 788 5.05 43.23 -62.27
CA ASP A 788 4.52 44.59 -62.12
C ASP A 788 3.10 44.62 -61.53
N GLU A 789 2.27 43.60 -61.72
CA GLU A 789 0.96 43.49 -61.05
C GLU A 789 1.13 43.48 -59.52
N TYR A 790 2.16 42.80 -58.99
CA TYR A 790 2.46 42.80 -57.55
C TYR A 790 2.77 44.22 -57.04
N LYS A 791 3.62 44.93 -57.79
CA LYS A 791 3.98 46.32 -57.50
C LYS A 791 2.75 47.24 -57.52
N GLU A 792 1.88 47.09 -58.52
CA GLU A 792 0.66 47.89 -58.68
C GLU A 792 -0.30 47.70 -57.49
N ILE A 793 -0.52 46.45 -57.06
CA ILE A 793 -1.36 46.13 -55.90
C ILE A 793 -0.83 46.79 -54.63
N ILE A 794 0.48 46.70 -54.36
CA ILE A 794 1.10 47.31 -53.17
C ILE A 794 1.10 48.84 -53.24
N THR A 795 1.28 49.41 -54.44
CA THR A 795 1.22 50.85 -54.65
C THR A 795 -0.18 51.40 -54.31
N ALA A 796 -1.22 50.72 -54.81
CA ALA A 796 -2.62 51.09 -54.62
C ALA A 796 -3.13 50.86 -53.18
N ASN A 797 -2.54 49.93 -52.43
CA ASN A 797 -2.98 49.61 -51.07
C ASN A 797 -2.75 50.77 -50.08
N THR A 798 -3.81 51.35 -49.51
CA THR A 798 -3.73 52.50 -48.60
C THR A 798 -3.38 52.14 -47.14
N LYS A 799 -3.35 50.85 -46.79
CA LYS A 799 -3.08 50.35 -45.44
C LYS A 799 -1.59 50.13 -45.17
N VAL A 800 -0.76 50.03 -46.21
CA VAL A 800 0.70 49.94 -46.06
C VAL A 800 1.25 51.28 -45.56
N GLU A 801 2.03 51.26 -44.49
CA GLU A 801 2.72 52.47 -43.98
C GLU A 801 3.57 53.11 -45.09
N PRO A 802 3.52 54.45 -45.29
CA PRO A 802 4.22 55.12 -46.40
C PRO A 802 5.72 54.82 -46.47
N ALA A 803 6.41 54.75 -45.32
CA ALA A 803 7.84 54.45 -45.26
C ALA A 803 8.14 53.00 -45.73
N ILE A 804 7.36 52.04 -45.23
CA ILE A 804 7.44 50.62 -45.61
C ILE A 804 7.13 50.44 -47.09
N LYS A 805 6.11 51.13 -47.60
CA LYS A 805 5.74 51.10 -49.01
C LYS A 805 6.88 51.62 -49.89
N ALA A 806 7.46 52.77 -49.56
CA ALA A 806 8.56 53.35 -50.34
C ALA A 806 9.80 52.44 -50.33
N ASP A 807 10.15 51.87 -49.18
CA ASP A 807 11.28 50.96 -49.01
C ASP A 807 11.08 49.65 -49.79
N PHE A 808 9.88 49.05 -49.72
CA PHE A 808 9.54 47.86 -50.52
C PHE A 808 9.57 48.12 -52.03
N LEU A 809 9.03 49.24 -52.49
CA LEU A 809 9.00 49.57 -53.92
C LEU A 809 10.42 49.82 -54.47
N ALA A 810 11.30 50.44 -53.69
CA ALA A 810 12.70 50.61 -54.06
C ALA A 810 13.44 49.26 -54.13
N PHE A 811 13.21 48.38 -53.15
CA PHE A 811 13.69 47.00 -53.17
C PHE A 811 13.18 46.22 -54.40
N PHE A 812 11.89 46.37 -54.74
CA PHE A 812 11.30 45.71 -55.90
C PHE A 812 11.98 46.12 -57.21
N GLU A 813 12.28 47.42 -57.39
CA GLU A 813 13.03 47.90 -58.55
C GLU A 813 14.46 47.34 -58.60
N ALA A 814 15.15 47.27 -57.45
CA ALA A 814 16.48 46.65 -57.38
C ALA A 814 16.45 45.17 -57.80
N CYS A 815 15.42 44.40 -57.40
CA CYS A 815 15.22 43.03 -57.88
C CYS A 815 14.87 42.98 -59.38
N LYS A 816 14.09 43.94 -59.89
CA LYS A 816 13.73 44.04 -61.31
C LYS A 816 14.94 44.25 -62.20
N GLU A 817 15.87 45.12 -61.82
CA GLU A 817 17.14 45.34 -62.52
C GLU A 817 18.01 44.07 -62.61
N LYS A 818 17.88 43.19 -61.62
CA LYS A 818 18.57 41.88 -61.57
C LYS A 818 17.78 40.74 -62.21
N GLY A 819 16.59 41.02 -62.75
CA GLY A 819 15.73 40.06 -63.43
C GLY A 819 14.98 39.08 -62.52
N PHE A 820 14.81 39.42 -61.23
CA PHE A 820 14.15 38.63 -60.17
C PHE A 820 14.71 37.24 -59.84
N ASN A 821 15.50 36.64 -60.73
CA ASN A 821 16.14 35.33 -60.53
C ASN A 821 17.53 35.42 -59.87
N ASN A 822 18.06 36.63 -59.69
CA ASN A 822 19.35 36.89 -59.06
C ASN A 822 19.18 37.72 -57.78
N TRP A 823 20.15 37.61 -56.87
CA TRP A 823 20.22 38.45 -55.68
C TRP A 823 20.45 39.92 -56.04
N ALA A 824 19.76 40.80 -55.33
CA ALA A 824 19.94 42.25 -55.36
C ALA A 824 20.68 42.71 -54.09
N ASP A 825 21.62 43.63 -54.26
CA ASP A 825 22.28 44.32 -53.15
C ASP A 825 21.37 45.48 -52.71
N TYR A 826 20.72 45.33 -51.55
CA TYR A 826 19.75 46.31 -51.06
C TYR A 826 19.66 46.34 -49.53
N GLU A 827 19.86 47.52 -48.94
CA GLU A 827 19.71 47.72 -47.49
C GLU A 827 18.34 48.32 -47.12
N PHE A 828 17.53 47.55 -46.40
CA PHE A 828 16.23 47.99 -45.87
C PHE A 828 16.39 49.06 -44.78
N LYS A 829 15.57 50.12 -44.87
CA LYS A 829 15.52 51.26 -43.94
C LYS A 829 14.36 51.15 -42.94
N THR A 830 13.51 50.15 -43.10
CA THR A 830 12.29 49.93 -42.31
C THR A 830 12.28 48.57 -41.63
N ALA A 831 11.19 48.25 -40.92
CA ALA A 831 10.97 46.97 -40.26
C ALA A 831 10.81 45.77 -41.22
N LEU A 832 10.87 45.98 -42.55
CA LEU A 832 11.06 44.93 -43.54
C LEU A 832 12.43 44.25 -43.39
N LYS A 833 13.41 44.96 -42.81
CA LYS A 833 14.70 44.38 -42.41
C LYS A 833 14.44 43.18 -41.50
N PRO A 834 15.14 42.06 -41.69
CA PRO A 834 14.96 40.87 -40.87
C PRO A 834 15.36 41.17 -39.42
N GLU A 835 14.53 40.72 -38.48
CA GLU A 835 14.93 40.61 -37.08
C GLU A 835 15.75 39.32 -36.96
N ARG A 836 16.99 39.42 -36.47
CA ARG A 836 17.83 38.24 -36.22
C ARG A 836 17.19 37.44 -35.07
N ASN A 837 16.50 36.35 -35.39
CA ASN A 837 16.22 35.29 -34.43
C ASN A 837 16.87 34.01 -34.94
N ASP A 838 17.80 33.47 -34.15
CA ASP A 838 18.50 32.21 -34.41
C ASP A 838 17.57 30.97 -34.31
N ASP A 839 16.27 31.17 -34.02
CA ASP A 839 15.28 30.13 -33.74
C ASP A 839 14.27 29.85 -34.89
N ASP A 840 14.28 30.62 -35.99
CA ASP A 840 13.28 30.52 -37.07
C ASP A 840 13.75 29.73 -38.32
N ASP A 841 14.96 29.15 -38.31
CA ASP A 841 15.41 28.16 -39.33
C ASP A 841 14.69 26.81 -39.21
#